data_AF-A0A928R4M5-F1
#
_entry.id   AF-A0A928R4M5-F1
#
_cell.length_a   1.000
_cell.length_b   1.000
_cell.length_c   1.000
_cell.angle_alpha   90.00
_cell.angle_beta   90.00
_cell.angle_gamma   90.00
#
_symmetry.space_group_name_H-M   'P 1'
#
loop_
_entity.id
_entity.type
_entity.pdbx_description
1 polymer ?
#
loop_
_entity_poly.entity_id
_entity_poly.type
_entity_poly.pdbx_seq_one_letter_code
_entity_poly.pdbx_strand_id
1 'polypeptide(L)'
;MFYRIKYIIDPRSALNYKGACGKDLAGVIFDKLSGKLSGCRVIKLEQSFNEISVAICNPQGITGEELKNISNNMLIEIDAGKVSSEIEPVPVSELIGRYDLSQDDSEYLKSIDRGEKPKSKKPLDVKKTVQENINSNDSTTASEGEDVFEKITKLIGMDELKAWAEEMKGFTKLNVSRELLYKTIFGMSYLVSMSSGNGCSTVYHAMGEVVAKILGKKDVKVHEVNVEPDKGNKDEYNLDQVLTNVSYIDPKSSDLHVFALNIEKFQNDRYMAQWIKLLTALRAKQNALLLFTLPYLERASLYEVHNKIDDIISNRILTVKPFGNKEYAEFFKLYFANFGMTADEDTELLVPQIISSERSDGRFYGVATINKVCDEILYEKLVKSVTKNDSLKTVTASDINDYLSRRHGASDEGVKGMELLEKLTSLQNVKGRIKEIVAAVKMQKLAGLNSKNTMHMMFSGAPGTGKTTVARILGKIFKDENILSSGGFYEVSRRDLVGEYVGHTAPKTAEACKIARGGILFIDEAYSLAGGGGERDFGPEAISTLIAEMENYRDDFVVILAGYEHELEKLFDLNPGLRDRIPYKVHFDNYSREELCEIFFKMLPDRFSYPDEFKEEAKSFFDTLPDSLIGNSSFSNARYVRNLVERVISKASLRISMSDKEEISYTLQVNDLKLATLDSEFAVLNEKKKKSTIGF
;
A
#
# COMPACT_ATOMS: atom_id res chain seq x y z
N MET A 1 -24.70 14.02 -37.17
CA MET A 1 -25.80 13.25 -36.55
C MET A 1 -25.28 12.75 -35.20
N PHE A 2 -26.07 12.87 -34.13
CA PHE A 2 -25.68 12.33 -32.82
C PHE A 2 -26.35 10.97 -32.65
N TYR A 3 -25.67 10.05 -31.99
CA TYR A 3 -26.25 8.78 -31.56
C TYR A 3 -26.31 8.76 -30.04
N ARG A 4 -27.45 8.38 -29.48
CA ARG A 4 -27.57 8.02 -28.06
C ARG A 4 -27.37 6.53 -27.94
N ILE A 5 -26.50 6.12 -27.03
CA ILE A 5 -26.39 4.73 -26.59
C ILE A 5 -26.99 4.63 -25.19
N LYS A 6 -28.00 3.76 -25.04
CA LYS A 6 -28.58 3.39 -23.75
C LYS A 6 -28.05 2.04 -23.33
N TYR A 7 -27.45 1.97 -22.16
CA TYR A 7 -27.05 0.72 -21.52
C TYR A 7 -28.10 0.36 -20.49
N ILE A 8 -28.83 -0.73 -20.73
CA ILE A 8 -29.80 -1.28 -19.80
C ILE A 8 -29.06 -2.28 -18.93
N ILE A 9 -29.06 -2.05 -17.61
CA ILE A 9 -28.18 -2.74 -16.66
C ILE A 9 -29.04 -3.56 -15.72
N ASP A 10 -28.72 -4.85 -15.60
CA ASP A 10 -29.24 -5.67 -14.52
C ASP A 10 -28.73 -5.14 -13.17
N PRO A 11 -29.60 -4.79 -12.20
CA PRO A 11 -29.21 -4.18 -10.93
C PRO A 11 -28.13 -4.95 -10.15
N ARG A 12 -28.14 -6.29 -10.24
CA ARG A 12 -27.11 -7.13 -9.61
C ARG A 12 -25.76 -7.02 -10.30
N SER A 13 -25.75 -6.76 -11.60
CA SER A 13 -24.51 -6.54 -12.36
C SER A 13 -23.88 -5.19 -12.01
N ALA A 14 -24.67 -4.12 -11.85
CA ALA A 14 -24.19 -2.81 -11.39
C ALA A 14 -23.57 -2.86 -9.99
N LEU A 15 -24.27 -3.49 -9.02
CA LEU A 15 -23.83 -3.58 -7.62
C LEU A 15 -22.59 -4.45 -7.42
N ASN A 16 -22.44 -5.51 -8.20
CA ASN A 16 -21.30 -6.43 -8.10
C ASN A 16 -20.12 -6.01 -8.98
N TYR A 17 -20.27 -4.97 -9.80
CA TYR A 17 -19.21 -4.50 -10.68
C TYR A 17 -18.08 -3.84 -9.87
N LYS A 18 -16.94 -4.54 -9.75
CA LYS A 18 -15.71 -3.99 -9.17
C LYS A 18 -14.74 -3.61 -10.29
N GLY A 19 -14.89 -2.40 -10.82
CA GLY A 19 -13.98 -1.86 -11.82
C GLY A 19 -12.56 -1.63 -11.26
N ALA A 20 -11.56 -1.59 -12.15
CA ALA A 20 -10.21 -1.15 -11.80
C ALA A 20 -10.23 0.30 -11.26
N CYS A 21 -9.41 0.59 -10.26
CA CYS A 21 -9.31 1.91 -9.61
C CYS A 21 -10.57 2.45 -8.91
N GLY A 22 -11.51 1.58 -8.49
CA GLY A 22 -12.65 1.99 -7.67
C GLY A 22 -13.72 2.81 -8.39
N LYS A 23 -13.70 2.84 -9.72
CA LYS A 23 -14.75 3.48 -10.55
C LYS A 23 -15.98 2.59 -10.66
N ASP A 24 -17.15 3.22 -10.66
CA ASP A 24 -18.43 2.54 -10.92
C ASP A 24 -18.55 2.15 -12.41
N LEU A 25 -19.51 1.27 -12.72
CA LEU A 25 -19.71 0.75 -14.07
C LEU A 25 -19.94 1.89 -15.09
N ALA A 26 -20.60 2.98 -14.67
CA ALA A 26 -20.82 4.15 -15.52
C ALA A 26 -19.54 4.92 -15.85
N GLY A 27 -18.67 5.14 -14.86
CA GLY A 27 -17.36 5.73 -15.06
C GLY A 27 -16.50 4.88 -16.01
N VAL A 28 -16.52 3.56 -15.84
CA VAL A 28 -15.75 2.64 -16.70
C VAL A 28 -16.29 2.60 -18.14
N ILE A 29 -17.61 2.54 -18.32
CA ILE A 29 -18.25 2.61 -19.64
C ILE A 29 -17.89 3.92 -20.34
N PHE A 30 -17.98 5.05 -19.64
CA PHE A 30 -17.67 6.35 -20.20
C PHE A 30 -16.20 6.48 -20.62
N ASP A 31 -15.27 6.07 -19.76
CA ASP A 31 -13.83 6.14 -20.03
C ASP A 31 -13.43 5.24 -21.20
N LYS A 32 -13.94 4.00 -21.23
CA LYS A 32 -13.64 3.07 -22.31
C LYS A 32 -14.24 3.51 -23.65
N LEU A 33 -15.48 4.00 -23.66
CA LEU A 33 -16.07 4.56 -24.90
C LEU A 33 -15.28 5.76 -25.40
N SER A 34 -14.89 6.67 -24.49
CA SER A 34 -14.11 7.86 -24.83
C SER A 34 -12.73 7.49 -25.39
N GLY A 35 -12.10 6.43 -24.87
CA GLY A 35 -10.85 5.90 -25.40
C GLY A 35 -11.00 5.22 -26.76
N LYS A 36 -12.02 4.38 -26.95
CA LYS A 36 -12.25 3.63 -28.20
C LYS A 36 -12.75 4.49 -29.35
N LEU A 37 -13.45 5.58 -29.06
CA LEU A 37 -13.98 6.49 -30.06
C LEU A 37 -13.12 7.76 -30.17
N SER A 38 -11.81 7.59 -30.30
CA SER A 38 -10.84 8.68 -30.43
C SER A 38 -11.21 9.59 -31.61
N GLY A 39 -11.61 10.83 -31.33
CA GLY A 39 -12.07 11.81 -32.33
C GLY A 39 -13.57 12.06 -32.36
N CYS A 40 -14.37 11.27 -31.64
CA CYS A 40 -15.76 11.56 -31.33
C CYS A 40 -15.86 12.28 -29.97
N ARG A 41 -16.90 13.10 -29.78
CA ARG A 41 -17.20 13.67 -28.46
C ARG A 41 -18.24 12.79 -27.78
N VAL A 42 -17.85 12.15 -26.68
CA VAL A 42 -18.77 11.39 -25.82
C VAL A 42 -19.27 12.33 -24.72
N ILE A 43 -20.60 12.44 -24.60
CA ILE A 43 -21.29 13.31 -23.65
C ILE A 43 -22.11 12.41 -22.72
N LYS A 44 -21.90 12.55 -21.41
CA LYS A 44 -22.71 11.86 -20.41
C LYS A 44 -24.08 12.53 -20.36
N LEU A 45 -25.16 11.77 -20.53
CA LEU A 45 -26.52 12.31 -20.56
C LEU A 45 -27.24 12.08 -19.23
N GLU A 46 -27.31 10.82 -18.81
CA GLU A 46 -28.08 10.42 -17.64
C GLU A 46 -27.50 9.12 -17.06
N GLN A 47 -27.57 8.98 -15.74
CA GLN A 47 -27.25 7.75 -15.02
C GLN A 47 -28.34 7.53 -13.98
N SER A 48 -29.08 6.43 -14.14
CA SER A 48 -29.97 5.89 -13.13
C SER A 48 -29.45 4.53 -12.66
N PHE A 49 -30.13 3.90 -11.72
CA PHE A 49 -29.74 2.61 -11.18
C PHE A 49 -29.78 1.47 -12.22
N ASN A 50 -30.61 1.61 -13.25
CA ASN A 50 -30.84 0.58 -14.28
C ASN A 50 -30.50 1.04 -15.71
N GLU A 51 -30.15 2.31 -15.92
CA GLU A 51 -29.81 2.86 -17.23
C GLU A 51 -28.59 3.78 -17.16
N ILE A 52 -27.64 3.59 -18.07
CA ILE A 52 -26.62 4.60 -18.39
C ILE A 52 -26.84 5.07 -19.82
N SER A 53 -27.02 6.38 -20.00
CA SER A 53 -27.22 7.00 -21.31
C SER A 53 -26.04 7.91 -21.67
N VAL A 54 -25.48 7.73 -22.87
CA VAL A 54 -24.41 8.56 -23.43
C VAL A 54 -24.76 9.02 -24.83
N ALA A 55 -24.45 10.27 -25.16
CA ALA A 55 -24.52 10.80 -26.52
C ALA A 55 -23.14 10.79 -27.16
N ILE A 56 -23.09 10.41 -28.43
CA ILE A 56 -21.87 10.43 -29.24
C ILE A 56 -22.08 11.43 -30.37
N CYS A 57 -21.30 12.50 -30.33
CA CYS A 57 -21.06 13.33 -31.49
C CYS A 57 -20.06 12.62 -32.39
N ASN A 58 -20.52 12.18 -33.56
CA ASN A 58 -19.73 11.39 -34.47
C ASN A 58 -19.42 12.18 -35.75
N PRO A 59 -18.33 12.97 -35.76
CA PRO A 59 -17.88 13.69 -36.95
C PRO A 59 -17.17 12.79 -37.97
N GLN A 60 -16.86 11.54 -37.62
CA GLN A 60 -16.07 10.60 -38.44
C GLN A 60 -16.91 9.67 -39.33
N GLY A 61 -18.24 9.76 -39.24
CA GLY A 61 -19.14 8.99 -40.12
C GLY A 61 -19.37 7.54 -39.70
N ILE A 62 -19.01 7.18 -38.46
CA ILE A 62 -19.28 5.83 -37.90
C ILE A 62 -20.79 5.52 -37.94
N THR A 63 -21.18 4.39 -38.48
CA THR A 63 -22.58 3.99 -38.54
C THR A 63 -23.11 3.57 -37.16
N GLY A 64 -24.43 3.62 -36.96
CA GLY A 64 -25.05 3.12 -35.72
C GLY A 64 -24.74 1.64 -35.44
N GLU A 65 -24.55 0.84 -36.49
CA GLU A 65 -24.21 -0.58 -36.39
C GLU A 65 -22.75 -0.79 -35.93
N GLU A 66 -21.81 0.01 -36.45
CA GLU A 66 -20.42 0.02 -35.97
C GLU A 66 -20.32 0.46 -34.51
N LEU A 67 -21.08 1.49 -34.10
CA LEU A 67 -21.16 1.89 -32.69
C LEU A 67 -21.71 0.77 -31.80
N LYS A 68 -22.67 -0.01 -32.29
CA LYS A 68 -23.24 -1.16 -31.56
C LYS A 68 -22.19 -2.25 -31.35
N ASN A 69 -21.39 -2.53 -32.37
CA ASN A 69 -20.30 -3.49 -32.29
C ASN A 69 -19.19 -3.04 -31.33
N ILE A 70 -18.80 -1.76 -31.39
CA ILE A 70 -17.81 -1.17 -30.46
C ILE A 70 -18.31 -1.24 -29.01
N SER A 71 -19.57 -0.87 -28.80
CA SER A 71 -20.25 -0.92 -27.51
C SER A 71 -20.29 -2.34 -26.93
N ASN A 72 -20.73 -3.33 -27.72
CA ASN A 72 -20.84 -4.71 -27.26
C ASN A 72 -19.47 -5.33 -26.96
N ASN A 73 -18.46 -5.09 -27.82
CA ASN A 73 -17.10 -5.56 -27.57
C ASN A 73 -16.50 -4.94 -26.31
N MET A 74 -16.79 -3.66 -26.05
CA MET A 74 -16.38 -3.01 -24.81
C MET A 74 -17.05 -3.62 -23.58
N LEU A 75 -18.36 -3.90 -23.62
CA LEU A 75 -19.08 -4.52 -22.50
C LEU A 75 -18.51 -5.90 -22.13
N ILE A 76 -18.07 -6.66 -23.14
CA ILE A 76 -17.38 -7.95 -22.94
C ILE A 76 -16.02 -7.73 -22.25
N GLU A 77 -15.21 -6.79 -22.73
CA GLU A 77 -13.88 -6.54 -22.16
C GLU A 77 -13.91 -6.03 -20.72
N ILE A 78 -14.99 -5.38 -20.30
CA ILE A 78 -15.10 -4.88 -18.93
C ILE A 78 -15.77 -5.88 -17.99
N ASP A 79 -16.22 -7.04 -18.49
CA ASP A 79 -17.03 -8.03 -17.75
C ASP A 79 -18.25 -7.39 -17.08
N ALA A 80 -19.02 -6.58 -17.83
CA ALA A 80 -20.12 -5.78 -17.31
C ALA A 80 -21.30 -6.59 -16.74
N GLY A 81 -21.28 -7.93 -16.83
CA GLY A 81 -22.43 -8.78 -16.52
C GLY A 81 -23.54 -8.68 -17.58
N LYS A 82 -24.80 -8.83 -17.15
CA LYS A 82 -25.96 -8.73 -18.07
C LYS A 82 -26.29 -7.26 -18.35
N VAL A 83 -25.59 -6.70 -19.34
CA VAL A 83 -25.84 -5.34 -19.86
C VAL A 83 -26.14 -5.42 -21.35
N SER A 84 -27.26 -4.84 -21.77
CA SER A 84 -27.61 -4.71 -23.19
C SER A 84 -27.50 -3.24 -23.64
N SER A 85 -27.09 -3.00 -24.88
CA SER A 85 -27.03 -1.65 -25.44
C SER A 85 -28.02 -1.43 -26.59
N GLU A 86 -28.73 -0.30 -26.53
CA GLU A 86 -29.61 0.20 -27.59
C GLU A 86 -29.04 1.50 -28.16
N ILE A 87 -29.04 1.65 -29.49
CA ILE A 87 -28.48 2.83 -30.16
C ILE A 87 -29.53 3.45 -31.06
N GLU A 88 -29.78 4.74 -30.86
CA GLU A 88 -30.73 5.53 -31.64
C GLU A 88 -30.12 6.87 -32.08
N PRO A 89 -30.44 7.37 -33.28
CA PRO A 89 -30.09 8.74 -33.65
C PRO A 89 -30.92 9.73 -32.81
N VAL A 90 -30.27 10.78 -32.30
CA VAL A 90 -30.91 11.79 -31.44
C VAL A 90 -30.66 13.21 -31.98
N PRO A 91 -31.69 14.08 -32.05
CA PRO A 91 -31.51 15.48 -32.42
C PRO A 91 -30.75 16.27 -31.35
N VAL A 92 -29.96 17.27 -31.76
CA VAL A 92 -29.19 18.14 -30.83
C VAL A 92 -30.12 18.92 -29.91
N SER A 93 -31.25 19.40 -30.43
CA SER A 93 -32.27 20.14 -29.67
C SER A 93 -32.87 19.32 -28.52
N GLU A 94 -32.99 18.00 -28.68
CA GLU A 94 -33.44 17.09 -27.62
C GLU A 94 -32.40 16.94 -26.52
N LEU A 95 -31.11 16.92 -26.87
CA LEU A 95 -30.02 16.79 -25.90
C LEU A 95 -29.88 18.04 -25.00
N ILE A 96 -30.10 19.25 -25.55
CA ILE A 96 -29.96 20.51 -24.81
C ILE A 96 -31.08 20.69 -23.76
N GLY A 97 -32.28 20.16 -24.04
CA GLY A 97 -33.49 20.44 -23.24
C GLY A 97 -33.89 19.38 -22.22
N ARG A 98 -33.37 18.14 -22.32
CA ARG A 98 -33.80 17.02 -21.46
C ARG A 98 -32.82 16.62 -20.36
N TYR A 99 -31.52 16.91 -20.51
CA TYR A 99 -30.47 16.34 -19.67
C TYR A 99 -29.72 17.43 -18.89
N ASP A 100 -29.25 17.08 -17.69
CA ASP A 100 -28.36 17.94 -16.90
C ASP A 100 -26.93 17.79 -17.41
N LEU A 101 -26.45 18.79 -18.15
CA LEU A 101 -25.17 18.74 -18.86
C LEU A 101 -24.15 19.66 -18.21
N SER A 102 -22.87 19.27 -18.27
CA SER A 102 -21.76 20.16 -17.92
C SER A 102 -21.82 21.46 -18.73
N GLN A 103 -21.32 22.57 -18.17
CA GLN A 103 -21.30 23.86 -18.88
C GLN A 103 -20.62 23.73 -20.25
N ASP A 104 -19.49 23.02 -20.31
CA ASP A 104 -18.73 22.76 -21.53
C ASP A 104 -19.49 21.95 -22.59
N ASP A 105 -20.32 20.98 -22.18
CA ASP A 105 -21.11 20.17 -23.11
C ASP A 105 -22.39 20.88 -23.53
N SER A 106 -23.03 21.66 -22.63
CA SER A 106 -24.17 22.51 -22.95
C SER A 106 -23.81 23.58 -23.98
N GLU A 107 -22.69 24.28 -23.79
CA GLU A 107 -22.22 25.31 -24.70
C GLU A 107 -21.83 24.73 -26.07
N TYR A 108 -21.18 23.56 -26.08
CA TYR A 108 -20.87 22.83 -27.30
C TYR A 108 -22.13 22.45 -28.08
N LEU A 109 -23.12 21.83 -27.45
CA LEU A 109 -24.34 21.44 -28.16
C LEU A 109 -25.09 22.67 -28.71
N LYS A 110 -25.16 23.77 -27.95
CA LYS A 110 -25.73 25.05 -28.42
C LYS A 110 -24.95 25.66 -29.59
N SER A 111 -23.64 25.43 -29.71
CA SER A 111 -22.87 25.88 -30.88
C SER A 111 -23.22 25.04 -32.12
N ILE A 112 -23.39 23.72 -31.96
CA ILE A 112 -23.80 22.84 -33.06
C ILE A 112 -25.22 23.14 -33.52
N ASP A 113 -26.14 23.39 -32.59
CA ASP A 113 -27.53 23.75 -32.90
C ASP A 113 -27.63 25.08 -33.68
N ARG A 114 -26.71 26.01 -33.43
CA ARG A 114 -26.54 27.26 -34.20
C ARG A 114 -25.86 27.07 -35.57
N GLY A 115 -25.57 25.83 -35.97
CA GLY A 115 -25.00 25.51 -37.28
C GLY A 115 -23.47 25.57 -37.34
N GLU A 116 -22.77 25.71 -36.21
CA GLU A 116 -21.31 25.59 -36.20
C GLU A 116 -20.87 24.16 -36.53
N LYS A 117 -19.81 24.02 -37.33
CA LYS A 117 -19.22 22.71 -37.60
C LYS A 117 -18.74 22.08 -36.29
N PRO A 118 -18.97 20.76 -36.08
CA PRO A 118 -18.46 20.06 -34.91
C PRO A 118 -16.93 20.15 -34.87
N LYS A 119 -16.43 20.98 -33.96
CA LYS A 119 -15.01 21.04 -33.63
C LYS A 119 -14.71 19.80 -32.81
N SER A 120 -13.83 18.93 -33.29
CA SER A 120 -13.29 17.87 -32.45
C SER A 120 -12.76 18.50 -31.16
N LYS A 121 -13.01 17.89 -30.00
CA LYS A 121 -12.25 18.25 -28.80
C LYS A 121 -10.79 18.01 -29.19
N LYS A 122 -10.03 19.08 -29.48
CA LYS A 122 -8.62 19.07 -29.08
C LYS A 122 -8.70 18.85 -27.57
N PRO A 123 -8.18 17.74 -27.05
CA PRO A 123 -8.32 17.43 -25.64
C PRO A 123 -7.89 18.67 -24.85
N LEU A 124 -8.75 19.11 -23.94
CA LEU A 124 -8.38 20.11 -22.95
C LEU A 124 -7.40 19.38 -22.05
N ASP A 125 -6.13 19.64 -22.31
CA ASP A 125 -5.07 18.69 -22.04
C ASP A 125 -4.48 18.92 -20.64
N VAL A 126 -5.37 18.90 -19.64
CA VAL A 126 -4.98 18.65 -18.25
C VAL A 126 -4.36 17.25 -18.15
N LYS A 127 -4.76 16.34 -19.05
CA LYS A 127 -4.07 15.08 -19.36
C LYS A 127 -2.88 15.21 -20.33
N LYS A 128 -2.45 16.33 -20.91
CA LYS A 128 -1.07 16.38 -21.46
C LYS A 128 -0.13 16.74 -20.35
N THR A 129 -0.47 17.76 -19.57
CA THR A 129 0.36 18.12 -18.41
C THR A 129 0.48 16.97 -17.40
N VAL A 130 -0.51 16.06 -17.37
CA VAL A 130 -0.49 14.89 -16.48
C VAL A 130 -0.28 13.55 -17.22
N GLN A 131 -0.75 13.33 -18.46
CA GLN A 131 -0.56 12.07 -19.22
C GLN A 131 0.58 12.13 -20.25
N GLU A 132 1.06 13.29 -20.74
CA GLU A 132 2.42 13.32 -21.34
C GLU A 132 3.47 13.09 -20.26
N ASN A 133 3.20 13.48 -19.00
CA ASN A 133 4.08 13.17 -17.87
C ASN A 133 3.83 11.78 -17.25
N ILE A 134 2.64 11.17 -17.35
CA ILE A 134 2.40 9.79 -16.87
C ILE A 134 2.74 8.75 -17.95
N ASN A 135 2.53 9.02 -19.24
CA ASN A 135 2.99 8.14 -20.31
C ASN A 135 4.46 8.38 -20.70
N SER A 136 5.14 9.38 -20.12
CA SER A 136 6.61 9.42 -20.07
C SER A 136 7.20 8.71 -18.84
N ASN A 137 6.39 8.33 -17.84
CA ASN A 137 6.88 7.87 -16.53
C ASN A 137 6.70 6.36 -16.27
N ASP A 138 6.42 5.57 -17.30
CA ASP A 138 6.91 4.18 -17.38
C ASP A 138 8.31 4.09 -18.03
N SER A 139 8.91 5.25 -18.32
CA SER A 139 10.34 5.36 -18.55
C SER A 139 10.99 6.08 -17.37
N THR A 140 11.87 5.38 -16.65
CA THR A 140 13.12 6.02 -16.24
C THR A 140 13.58 6.87 -17.42
N THR A 141 13.75 8.18 -17.24
CA THR A 141 14.19 9.15 -18.28
C THR A 141 15.06 8.49 -19.34
N ALA A 142 14.41 7.96 -20.37
CA ALA A 142 15.04 7.32 -21.48
C ALA A 142 14.74 8.21 -22.65
N SER A 143 15.71 9.06 -22.97
CA SER A 143 15.78 9.61 -24.32
C SER A 143 15.51 8.48 -25.30
N GLU A 144 14.59 8.66 -26.24
CA GLU A 144 14.38 7.73 -27.34
C GLU A 144 15.75 7.30 -27.91
N GLY A 145 16.14 6.04 -27.69
CA GLY A 145 17.46 5.51 -28.03
C GLY A 145 18.37 5.06 -26.87
N GLU A 146 17.96 5.22 -25.61
CA GLU A 146 18.76 4.74 -24.46
C GLU A 146 18.78 3.20 -24.36
N ASP A 147 19.97 2.64 -24.15
CA ASP A 147 20.21 1.20 -24.03
C ASP A 147 19.55 0.61 -22.78
N VAL A 148 18.83 -0.51 -22.90
CA VAL A 148 18.14 -1.20 -21.77
C VAL A 148 19.08 -1.47 -20.60
N PHE A 149 20.34 -1.81 -20.86
CA PHE A 149 21.32 -2.04 -19.80
C PHE A 149 21.60 -0.75 -19.00
N GLU A 150 21.67 0.40 -19.67
CA GLU A 150 21.86 1.70 -19.00
C GLU A 150 20.62 2.08 -18.17
N LYS A 151 19.41 1.86 -18.70
CA LYS A 151 18.16 2.06 -17.95
C LYS A 151 18.15 1.26 -16.65
N ILE A 152 18.52 -0.02 -16.71
CA ILE A 152 18.56 -0.90 -15.53
C ILE A 152 19.59 -0.40 -14.50
N THR A 153 20.75 0.09 -14.94
CA THR A 153 21.77 0.62 -14.00
C THR A 153 21.28 1.85 -13.23
N LYS A 154 20.37 2.64 -13.80
CA LYS A 154 19.79 3.84 -13.19
C LYS A 154 18.62 3.55 -12.24
N LEU A 155 18.10 2.32 -12.20
CA LEU A 155 17.03 1.95 -11.28
C LEU A 155 17.48 2.14 -9.82
N ILE A 156 16.61 2.66 -8.95
CA ILE A 156 16.89 2.80 -7.53
C ILE A 156 16.81 1.40 -6.87
N GLY A 157 17.84 1.04 -6.09
CA GLY A 157 17.97 -0.29 -5.53
C GLY A 157 18.12 -1.39 -6.60
N MET A 158 17.41 -2.51 -6.43
CA MET A 158 17.37 -3.65 -7.38
C MET A 158 18.73 -4.24 -7.76
N ASP A 159 19.65 -4.37 -6.80
CA ASP A 159 21.04 -4.79 -7.05
C ASP A 159 21.15 -6.14 -7.77
N GLU A 160 20.31 -7.12 -7.43
CA GLU A 160 20.31 -8.43 -8.10
C GLU A 160 19.87 -8.35 -9.57
N LEU A 161 18.92 -7.47 -9.90
CA LEU A 161 18.51 -7.22 -11.28
C LEU A 161 19.62 -6.55 -12.08
N LYS A 162 20.33 -5.59 -11.48
CA LYS A 162 21.49 -4.93 -12.11
C LYS A 162 22.62 -5.91 -12.38
N ALA A 163 22.96 -6.74 -11.38
CA ALA A 163 23.97 -7.78 -11.53
C ALA A 163 23.58 -8.80 -12.61
N TRP A 164 22.32 -9.24 -12.62
CA TRP A 164 21.78 -10.12 -13.65
C TRP A 164 21.85 -9.51 -15.05
N ALA A 165 21.49 -8.23 -15.19
CA ALA A 165 21.53 -7.54 -16.48
C ALA A 165 22.96 -7.40 -17.01
N GLU A 166 23.94 -7.11 -16.15
CA GLU A 166 25.36 -7.05 -16.56
C GLU A 166 25.91 -8.43 -16.94
N GLU A 167 25.51 -9.50 -16.24
CA GLU A 167 25.82 -10.88 -16.65
C GLU A 167 25.23 -11.17 -18.03
N MET A 168 23.95 -10.82 -18.25
CA MET A 168 23.24 -11.00 -19.50
C MET A 168 23.86 -10.21 -20.67
N LYS A 169 24.36 -9.01 -20.39
CA LYS A 169 25.11 -8.18 -21.34
C LYS A 169 26.35 -8.91 -21.88
N GLY A 170 26.98 -9.76 -21.07
CA GLY A 170 28.10 -10.61 -21.48
C GLY A 170 27.78 -11.49 -22.69
N PHE A 171 26.55 -12.01 -22.79
CA PHE A 171 26.14 -12.87 -23.91
C PHE A 171 26.08 -12.12 -25.25
N THR A 172 25.88 -10.80 -25.24
CA THR A 172 25.90 -9.99 -26.47
C THR A 172 27.29 -9.94 -27.13
N LYS A 173 28.35 -10.25 -26.37
CA LYS A 173 29.74 -10.25 -26.84
C LYS A 173 30.20 -11.63 -27.32
N LEU A 174 29.41 -12.68 -27.09
CA LEU A 174 29.78 -14.05 -27.44
C LEU A 174 29.48 -14.33 -28.92
N ASN A 175 30.45 -14.92 -29.61
CA ASN A 175 30.27 -15.42 -30.97
C ASN A 175 29.71 -16.86 -30.95
N VAL A 176 28.45 -17.00 -30.55
CA VAL A 176 27.74 -18.29 -30.45
C VAL A 176 26.50 -18.31 -31.37
N SER A 177 26.05 -19.50 -31.76
CA SER A 177 24.86 -19.62 -32.59
C SER A 177 23.62 -19.11 -31.85
N ARG A 178 22.69 -18.49 -32.61
CA ARG A 178 21.40 -18.07 -32.04
C ARG A 178 20.68 -19.26 -31.42
N GLU A 179 20.66 -20.41 -32.08
CA GLU A 179 20.04 -21.63 -31.55
C GLU A 179 20.55 -22.02 -30.15
N LEU A 180 21.85 -21.91 -29.91
CA LEU A 180 22.44 -22.16 -28.58
C LEU A 180 21.97 -21.11 -27.56
N LEU A 181 21.95 -19.83 -27.92
CA LEU A 181 21.43 -18.77 -27.05
C LEU A 181 19.95 -18.96 -26.71
N TYR A 182 19.11 -19.30 -27.71
CA TYR A 182 17.70 -19.62 -27.53
C TYR A 182 17.52 -20.77 -26.54
N LYS A 183 18.25 -21.89 -26.76
CA LYS A 183 18.19 -23.06 -25.88
C LYS A 183 18.63 -22.76 -24.46
N THR A 184 19.68 -21.98 -24.27
CA THR A 184 20.21 -21.66 -22.94
C THR A 184 19.31 -20.68 -22.20
N ILE A 185 18.89 -19.59 -22.84
CA ILE A 185 18.10 -18.53 -22.19
C ILE A 185 16.68 -19.01 -21.87
N PHE A 186 15.99 -19.66 -22.81
CA PHE A 186 14.65 -20.20 -22.56
C PHE A 186 14.66 -21.54 -21.82
N GLY A 187 15.81 -22.20 -21.74
CA GLY A 187 16.01 -23.35 -20.87
C GLY A 187 16.03 -23.01 -19.39
N MET A 188 16.23 -21.72 -19.05
CA MET A 188 16.17 -21.20 -17.68
C MET A 188 14.86 -20.48 -17.41
N SER A 189 14.30 -20.77 -16.24
CA SER A 189 13.25 -19.96 -15.62
C SER A 189 13.82 -19.12 -14.47
N TYR A 190 13.03 -18.19 -13.94
CA TYR A 190 13.46 -17.33 -12.85
C TYR A 190 12.46 -17.35 -11.71
N LEU A 191 12.93 -17.54 -10.49
CA LEU A 191 12.16 -17.34 -9.27
C LEU A 191 12.38 -15.92 -8.77
N VAL A 192 11.39 -15.07 -9.01
CA VAL A 192 11.38 -13.65 -8.67
C VAL A 192 10.68 -13.45 -7.32
N SER A 193 11.42 -13.03 -6.30
CA SER A 193 10.87 -12.76 -4.96
C SER A 193 10.94 -11.28 -4.63
N MET A 194 9.78 -10.66 -4.40
CA MET A 194 9.66 -9.21 -4.17
C MET A 194 8.35 -8.84 -3.51
N SER A 195 8.34 -7.77 -2.71
CA SER A 195 7.10 -7.26 -2.10
C SER A 195 6.23 -6.51 -3.12
N SER A 196 4.93 -6.51 -2.90
CA SER A 196 4.00 -5.70 -3.68
C SER A 196 4.36 -4.22 -3.60
N GLY A 197 4.23 -3.51 -4.72
CA GLY A 197 4.55 -2.09 -4.80
C GLY A 197 6.05 -1.75 -4.96
N ASN A 198 6.91 -2.76 -5.15
CA ASN A 198 8.34 -2.56 -5.44
C ASN A 198 8.69 -2.72 -6.93
N GLY A 199 7.74 -2.48 -7.83
CA GLY A 199 8.00 -2.43 -9.28
C GLY A 199 8.02 -3.80 -9.97
N CYS A 200 7.13 -4.73 -9.61
CA CYS A 200 7.05 -6.05 -10.24
C CYS A 200 7.01 -5.99 -11.78
N SER A 201 6.10 -5.16 -12.32
CA SER A 201 5.97 -4.98 -13.76
C SER A 201 7.26 -4.38 -14.36
N THR A 202 7.91 -3.43 -13.69
CA THR A 202 9.21 -2.88 -14.11
C THR A 202 10.27 -3.97 -14.26
N VAL A 203 10.35 -4.90 -13.29
CA VAL A 203 11.30 -6.02 -13.36
C VAL A 203 10.98 -6.97 -14.51
N TYR A 204 9.71 -7.35 -14.69
CA TYR A 204 9.30 -8.28 -15.75
C TYR A 204 9.57 -7.70 -17.14
N HIS A 205 9.27 -6.42 -17.34
CA HIS A 205 9.56 -5.70 -18.56
C HIS A 205 11.07 -5.57 -18.80
N ALA A 206 11.85 -5.14 -17.81
CA ALA A 206 13.30 -5.00 -17.93
C ALA A 206 13.99 -6.33 -18.29
N MET A 207 13.60 -7.43 -17.65
CA MET A 207 14.12 -8.76 -17.98
C MET A 207 13.75 -9.17 -19.41
N GLY A 208 12.51 -8.91 -19.82
CA GLY A 208 12.04 -9.15 -21.18
C GLY A 208 12.83 -8.34 -22.22
N GLU A 209 13.05 -7.05 -21.98
CA GLU A 209 13.79 -6.17 -22.91
C GLU A 209 15.25 -6.61 -23.08
N VAL A 210 15.92 -7.00 -21.98
CA VAL A 210 17.29 -7.55 -22.02
C VAL A 210 17.33 -8.82 -22.88
N VAL A 211 16.41 -9.76 -22.64
CA VAL A 211 16.35 -11.02 -23.39
C VAL A 211 16.00 -10.77 -24.86
N ALA A 212 15.05 -9.88 -25.13
CA ALA A 212 14.67 -9.50 -26.49
C ALA A 212 15.85 -8.91 -27.26
N LYS A 213 16.64 -8.05 -26.60
CA LYS A 213 17.85 -7.47 -27.18
C LYS A 213 18.91 -8.52 -27.52
N ILE A 214 19.16 -9.47 -26.62
CA ILE A 214 20.14 -10.56 -26.85
C ILE A 214 19.71 -11.47 -28.00
N LEU A 215 18.41 -11.80 -28.06
CA LEU A 215 17.86 -12.75 -29.03
C LEU A 215 17.42 -12.10 -30.35
N GLY A 216 17.45 -10.77 -30.44
CA GLY A 216 16.99 -10.01 -31.60
C GLY A 216 15.47 -10.08 -31.82
N LYS A 217 14.68 -10.10 -30.74
CA LYS A 217 13.21 -10.02 -30.79
C LYS A 217 12.76 -8.56 -30.96
N LYS A 218 11.62 -8.37 -31.61
CA LYS A 218 11.10 -7.02 -31.93
C LYS A 218 10.47 -6.36 -30.71
N ASP A 219 9.48 -7.03 -30.12
CA ASP A 219 8.68 -6.50 -29.03
C ASP A 219 8.63 -7.48 -27.85
N VAL A 220 8.32 -6.95 -26.66
CA VAL A 220 8.14 -7.71 -25.41
C VAL A 220 6.69 -7.64 -24.98
N LYS A 221 6.07 -8.79 -24.72
CA LYS A 221 4.70 -8.92 -24.19
C LYS A 221 4.74 -9.60 -22.84
N VAL A 222 4.44 -8.86 -21.78
CA VAL A 222 4.37 -9.38 -20.41
C VAL A 222 2.94 -9.84 -20.10
N HIS A 223 2.82 -11.05 -19.56
CA HIS A 223 1.57 -11.69 -19.17
C HIS A 223 1.64 -12.01 -17.67
N GLU A 224 0.96 -11.23 -16.85
CA GLU A 224 0.81 -11.50 -15.43
C GLU A 224 -0.33 -12.50 -15.22
N VAL A 225 -0.01 -13.66 -14.64
CA VAL A 225 -0.96 -14.76 -14.47
C VAL A 225 -1.22 -14.99 -12.99
N ASN A 226 -2.43 -14.63 -12.56
CA ASN A 226 -2.96 -14.97 -11.25
C ASN A 226 -3.77 -16.26 -11.36
N VAL A 227 -3.39 -17.27 -10.57
CA VAL A 227 -4.09 -18.56 -10.54
C VAL A 227 -5.22 -18.47 -9.50
N GLU A 228 -6.44 -18.23 -9.98
CA GLU A 228 -7.65 -18.12 -9.16
C GLU A 228 -8.38 -19.47 -9.00
N PRO A 229 -9.02 -19.73 -7.83
CA PRO A 229 -9.83 -20.92 -7.64
C PRO A 229 -11.01 -20.93 -8.61
N ASP A 230 -11.46 -22.12 -9.01
CA ASP A 230 -12.65 -22.29 -9.83
C ASP A 230 -13.88 -21.70 -9.11
N LYS A 231 -14.68 -20.92 -9.85
CA LYS A 231 -15.91 -20.29 -9.35
C LYS A 231 -16.94 -21.32 -8.85
N GLY A 232 -16.87 -22.57 -9.31
CA GLY A 232 -17.74 -23.68 -8.89
C GLY A 232 -17.16 -24.61 -7.82
N ASN A 233 -15.83 -24.64 -7.67
CA ASN A 233 -15.14 -25.50 -6.72
C ASN A 233 -13.90 -24.79 -6.15
N LYS A 234 -14.02 -24.26 -4.93
CA LYS A 234 -12.91 -23.54 -4.25
C LYS A 234 -11.68 -24.43 -3.99
N ASP A 235 -11.82 -25.75 -4.12
CA ASP A 235 -10.74 -26.71 -3.97
C ASP A 235 -10.01 -27.05 -5.29
N GLU A 236 -10.48 -26.58 -6.45
CA GLU A 236 -9.84 -26.79 -7.76
C GLU A 236 -9.46 -25.44 -8.40
N TYR A 237 -8.32 -25.37 -9.08
CA TYR A 237 -7.88 -24.19 -9.83
C TYR A 237 -8.08 -24.42 -11.33
N ASN A 238 -8.68 -23.46 -12.03
CA ASN A 238 -8.92 -23.56 -13.47
C ASN A 238 -7.66 -23.18 -14.26
N LEU A 239 -6.75 -24.13 -14.44
CA LEU A 239 -5.53 -23.95 -15.24
C LEU A 239 -5.77 -24.02 -16.76
N ASP A 240 -6.95 -24.49 -17.20
CA ASP A 240 -7.27 -24.62 -18.62
C ASP A 240 -7.34 -23.24 -19.30
N GLN A 241 -7.78 -22.20 -18.59
CA GLN A 241 -7.77 -20.82 -19.09
C GLN A 241 -6.35 -20.30 -19.33
N VAL A 242 -5.42 -20.59 -18.41
CA VAL A 242 -4.00 -20.21 -18.52
C VAL A 242 -3.34 -20.97 -19.67
N LEU A 243 -3.58 -22.28 -19.76
CA LEU A 243 -3.08 -23.13 -20.84
C LEU A 243 -3.62 -22.70 -22.20
N THR A 244 -4.89 -22.28 -22.28
CA THR A 244 -5.50 -21.76 -23.50
C THR A 244 -4.76 -20.49 -23.96
N ASN A 245 -4.51 -19.53 -23.06
CA ASN A 245 -3.79 -18.29 -23.40
C ASN A 245 -2.33 -18.56 -23.85
N VAL A 246 -1.68 -19.58 -23.30
CA VAL A 246 -0.30 -19.99 -23.65
C VAL A 246 -0.26 -20.78 -24.97
N SER A 247 -1.33 -21.51 -25.30
CA SER A 247 -1.37 -22.41 -26.46
C SER A 247 -1.22 -21.68 -27.80
N TYR A 248 -1.70 -20.44 -27.90
CA TYR A 248 -1.73 -19.61 -29.13
C TYR A 248 -0.42 -18.90 -29.47
N ILE A 249 0.64 -19.02 -28.65
CA ILE A 249 1.91 -18.38 -28.98
C ILE A 249 2.53 -19.10 -30.18
N ASP A 250 2.62 -18.38 -31.30
CA ASP A 250 3.30 -18.84 -32.51
C ASP A 250 4.80 -19.02 -32.21
N PRO A 251 5.35 -20.23 -32.38
CA PRO A 251 6.80 -20.47 -32.29
C PRO A 251 7.62 -19.59 -33.26
N LYS A 252 6.99 -19.07 -34.32
CA LYS A 252 7.59 -18.14 -35.29
C LYS A 252 7.37 -16.66 -34.96
N SER A 253 6.73 -16.35 -33.83
CA SER A 253 6.53 -14.97 -33.39
C SER A 253 7.85 -14.19 -33.31
N SER A 254 7.84 -12.98 -33.87
CA SER A 254 8.94 -12.01 -33.71
C SER A 254 9.03 -11.45 -32.30
N ASP A 255 8.01 -11.68 -31.48
CA ASP A 255 7.85 -11.09 -30.18
C ASP A 255 8.35 -12.05 -29.10
N LEU A 256 8.90 -11.49 -28.02
CA LEU A 256 9.18 -12.21 -26.79
C LEU A 256 7.96 -12.17 -25.89
N HIS A 257 7.55 -13.32 -25.35
CA HIS A 257 6.51 -13.40 -24.35
C HIS A 257 7.13 -13.66 -22.98
N VAL A 258 6.79 -12.86 -21.97
CA VAL A 258 7.21 -13.06 -20.57
C VAL A 258 5.99 -13.47 -19.77
N PHE A 259 6.03 -14.63 -19.11
CA PHE A 259 4.96 -15.12 -18.25
C PHE A 259 5.37 -14.99 -16.80
N ALA A 260 4.75 -14.04 -16.09
CA ALA A 260 4.92 -13.83 -14.66
C ALA A 260 3.82 -14.59 -13.91
N LEU A 261 4.15 -15.78 -13.42
CA LEU A 261 3.22 -16.70 -12.76
C LEU A 261 3.29 -16.50 -11.25
N ASN A 262 2.20 -16.03 -10.64
CA ASN A 262 2.12 -15.96 -9.18
C ASN A 262 1.98 -17.37 -8.60
N ILE A 263 3.00 -17.78 -7.84
CA ILE A 263 3.09 -19.11 -7.23
C ILE A 263 2.93 -19.07 -5.70
N GLU A 264 2.35 -18.01 -5.12
CA GLU A 264 2.12 -17.93 -3.66
C GLU A 264 1.36 -19.15 -3.13
N LYS A 265 0.39 -19.64 -3.91
CA LYS A 265 -0.43 -20.81 -3.57
C LYS A 265 0.19 -22.15 -3.93
N PHE A 266 1.35 -22.14 -4.61
CA PHE A 266 2.11 -23.35 -4.98
C PHE A 266 2.68 -24.08 -3.76
N GLN A 267 2.86 -23.39 -2.62
CA GLN A 267 3.41 -23.98 -1.40
C GLN A 267 2.53 -25.10 -0.80
N ASN A 268 1.31 -25.31 -1.32
CA ASN A 268 0.43 -26.38 -0.89
C ASN A 268 0.54 -27.60 -1.82
N ASP A 269 1.07 -28.71 -1.30
CA ASP A 269 1.30 -29.98 -2.02
C ASP A 269 0.07 -30.51 -2.76
N ARG A 270 -1.14 -30.12 -2.35
CA ARG A 270 -2.41 -30.50 -2.98
C ARG A 270 -2.48 -30.17 -4.48
N TYR A 271 -1.76 -29.15 -4.94
CA TYR A 271 -1.87 -28.63 -6.32
C TYR A 271 -0.70 -29.01 -7.23
N MET A 272 0.25 -29.80 -6.73
CA MET A 272 1.54 -30.03 -7.37
C MET A 272 1.43 -30.67 -8.76
N ALA A 273 0.50 -31.62 -8.94
CA ALA A 273 0.30 -32.32 -10.22
C ALA A 273 -0.24 -31.40 -11.34
N GLN A 274 -1.07 -30.41 -10.98
CA GLN A 274 -1.63 -29.45 -11.93
C GLN A 274 -0.55 -28.44 -12.38
N TRP A 275 0.27 -27.99 -11.44
CA TRP A 275 1.43 -27.15 -11.74
C TRP A 275 2.44 -27.86 -12.65
N ILE A 276 2.80 -29.12 -12.38
CA ILE A 276 3.69 -29.90 -13.25
C ILE A 276 3.19 -29.93 -14.71
N LYS A 277 1.88 -30.09 -14.92
CA LYS A 277 1.27 -30.05 -16.27
C LYS A 277 1.44 -28.69 -16.93
N LEU A 278 1.16 -27.59 -16.21
CA LEU A 278 1.33 -26.23 -16.72
C LEU A 278 2.79 -25.93 -17.10
N LEU A 279 3.74 -26.28 -16.21
CA LEU A 279 5.17 -26.05 -16.45
C LEU A 279 5.67 -26.85 -17.65
N THR A 280 5.21 -28.10 -17.80
CA THR A 280 5.54 -28.94 -18.95
C THR A 280 5.03 -28.33 -20.27
N ALA A 281 3.81 -27.79 -20.28
CA ALA A 281 3.23 -27.14 -21.46
C ALA A 281 3.96 -25.83 -21.83
N LEU A 282 4.32 -25.02 -20.83
CA LEU A 282 5.09 -23.78 -21.03
C LEU A 282 6.50 -24.04 -21.54
N ARG A 283 7.18 -25.07 -21.02
CA ARG A 283 8.53 -25.47 -21.47
C ARG A 283 8.58 -25.86 -22.95
N ALA A 284 7.47 -26.34 -23.52
CA ALA A 284 7.39 -26.65 -24.95
C ALA A 284 7.41 -25.39 -25.84
N LYS A 285 7.29 -24.18 -25.28
CA LYS A 285 7.21 -22.91 -26.03
C LYS A 285 8.56 -22.18 -26.02
N GLN A 286 9.25 -22.17 -27.16
CA GLN A 286 10.61 -21.61 -27.31
C GLN A 286 10.70 -20.06 -27.39
N ASN A 287 9.59 -19.33 -27.23
CA ASN A 287 9.55 -17.86 -27.21
C ASN A 287 9.01 -17.29 -25.89
N ALA A 288 8.93 -18.13 -24.85
CA ALA A 288 8.34 -17.79 -23.57
C ALA A 288 9.40 -17.76 -22.46
N LEU A 289 9.67 -16.58 -21.91
CA LEU A 289 10.47 -16.41 -20.69
C LEU A 289 9.55 -16.65 -19.48
N LEU A 290 9.95 -17.55 -18.58
CA LEU A 290 9.13 -17.93 -17.42
C LEU A 290 9.67 -17.30 -16.14
N LEU A 291 8.83 -16.51 -15.48
CA LEU A 291 9.10 -15.90 -14.18
C LEU A 291 8.08 -16.44 -13.17
N PHE A 292 8.55 -17.16 -12.15
CA PHE A 292 7.76 -17.55 -10.98
C PHE A 292 7.82 -16.44 -9.95
N THR A 293 6.69 -15.94 -9.49
CA THR A 293 6.64 -14.74 -8.66
C THR A 293 6.09 -15.06 -7.27
N LEU A 294 6.75 -14.53 -6.24
CA LEU A 294 6.37 -14.64 -4.84
C LEU A 294 6.55 -13.30 -4.13
N PRO A 295 5.81 -13.08 -3.02
CA PRO A 295 6.19 -12.06 -2.04
C PRO A 295 7.68 -12.21 -1.65
N TYR A 296 8.26 -11.11 -1.15
CA TYR A 296 9.62 -11.17 -0.60
C TYR A 296 9.68 -12.21 0.53
N LEU A 297 10.56 -13.19 0.39
CA LEU A 297 10.79 -14.23 1.39
C LEU A 297 12.21 -14.14 1.95
N GLU A 298 12.35 -14.53 3.21
CA GLU A 298 13.68 -14.75 3.78
C GLU A 298 14.41 -15.87 3.03
N ARG A 299 15.74 -15.78 3.02
CA ARG A 299 16.60 -16.64 2.22
C ARG A 299 16.30 -18.13 2.41
N ALA A 300 16.14 -18.61 3.64
CA ALA A 300 15.89 -20.04 3.90
C ALA A 300 14.59 -20.53 3.23
N SER A 301 13.48 -19.80 3.40
CA SER A 301 12.19 -20.12 2.79
C SER A 301 12.22 -20.00 1.27
N LEU A 302 12.93 -19.00 0.74
CA LEU A 302 13.08 -18.81 -0.70
C LEU A 302 13.83 -19.98 -1.35
N TYR A 303 14.89 -20.48 -0.71
CA TYR A 303 15.65 -21.63 -1.20
C TYR A 303 14.84 -22.93 -1.15
N GLU A 304 13.93 -23.10 -0.18
CA GLU A 304 13.03 -24.25 -0.14
C GLU A 304 12.13 -24.28 -1.39
N VAL A 305 11.54 -23.14 -1.74
CA VAL A 305 10.69 -23.04 -2.94
C VAL A 305 11.51 -23.20 -4.22
N HIS A 306 12.68 -22.57 -4.27
CA HIS A 306 13.63 -22.71 -5.38
C HIS A 306 13.93 -24.19 -5.68
N ASN A 307 14.29 -24.97 -4.67
CA ASN A 307 14.64 -26.39 -4.84
C ASN A 307 13.43 -27.22 -5.35
N LYS A 308 12.23 -26.97 -4.81
CA LYS A 308 11.00 -27.65 -5.28
C LYS A 308 10.69 -27.37 -6.75
N ILE A 309 10.97 -26.15 -7.22
CA ILE A 309 10.81 -25.79 -8.64
C ILE A 309 11.95 -26.41 -9.47
N ASP A 310 13.17 -26.40 -8.94
CA ASP A 310 14.38 -26.87 -9.64
C ASP A 310 14.33 -28.38 -9.94
N ASP A 311 13.67 -29.16 -9.08
CA ASP A 311 13.36 -30.59 -9.31
C ASP A 311 12.54 -30.83 -10.60
N ILE A 312 11.86 -29.80 -11.12
CA ILE A 312 10.97 -29.89 -12.30
C ILE A 312 11.53 -29.10 -13.48
N ILE A 313 11.98 -27.87 -13.21
CA ILE A 313 12.50 -26.95 -14.20
C ILE A 313 13.62 -26.11 -13.60
N SER A 314 14.76 -26.06 -14.31
CA SER A 314 15.89 -25.24 -13.90
C SER A 314 15.47 -23.79 -13.72
N ASN A 315 15.76 -23.25 -12.54
CA ASN A 315 15.39 -21.87 -12.23
C ASN A 315 16.54 -21.11 -11.56
N ARG A 316 16.54 -19.78 -11.65
CA ARG A 316 17.46 -18.90 -10.92
C ARG A 316 16.69 -17.96 -10.02
N ILE A 317 17.21 -17.74 -8.82
CA ILE A 317 16.63 -16.76 -7.90
C ILE A 317 16.99 -15.35 -8.38
N LEU A 318 16.01 -14.46 -8.37
CA LEU A 318 16.17 -13.02 -8.52
C LEU A 318 15.33 -12.32 -7.44
N THR A 319 15.99 -11.66 -6.50
CA THR A 319 15.35 -11.06 -5.34
C THR A 319 15.38 -9.54 -5.46
N VAL A 320 14.23 -8.89 -5.28
CA VAL A 320 14.17 -7.45 -5.03
C VAL A 320 13.77 -7.24 -3.58
N LYS A 321 14.75 -6.81 -2.79
CA LYS A 321 14.57 -6.53 -1.37
C LYS A 321 13.53 -5.42 -1.17
N PRO A 322 12.77 -5.44 -0.06
CA PRO A 322 11.93 -4.33 0.32
C PRO A 322 12.77 -3.05 0.39
N PHE A 323 12.32 -2.00 -0.28
CA PHE A 323 12.99 -0.70 -0.23
C PHE A 323 13.02 -0.17 1.21
N GLY A 324 14.15 0.40 1.60
CA GLY A 324 14.34 1.06 2.88
C GLY A 324 14.08 2.57 2.77
N ASN A 325 14.29 3.27 3.87
CA ASN A 325 14.11 4.72 3.94
C ASN A 325 14.97 5.47 2.92
N LYS A 326 16.19 4.98 2.68
CA LYS A 326 17.12 5.58 1.71
C LYS A 326 16.56 5.51 0.29
N GLU A 327 16.14 4.32 -0.15
CA GLU A 327 15.57 4.13 -1.48
C GLU A 327 14.27 4.92 -1.64
N TYR A 328 13.40 4.96 -0.62
CA TYR A 328 12.20 5.78 -0.67
C TYR A 328 12.48 7.28 -0.74
N ALA A 329 13.54 7.77 -0.06
CA ALA A 329 13.98 9.15 -0.21
C ALA A 329 14.51 9.44 -1.62
N GLU A 330 15.23 8.49 -2.24
CA GLU A 330 15.65 8.62 -3.63
C GLU A 330 14.44 8.63 -4.60
N PHE A 331 13.44 7.77 -4.38
CA PHE A 331 12.20 7.78 -5.17
C PHE A 331 11.44 9.10 -5.01
N PHE A 332 11.38 9.64 -3.79
CA PHE A 332 10.76 10.94 -3.50
C PHE A 332 11.43 12.06 -4.30
N LYS A 333 12.77 12.14 -4.29
CA LYS A 333 13.50 13.14 -5.10
C LYS A 333 13.26 12.95 -6.58
N LEU A 334 13.37 11.71 -7.07
CA LEU A 334 13.21 11.39 -8.49
C LEU A 334 11.81 11.79 -8.98
N TYR A 335 10.78 11.56 -8.16
CA TYR A 335 9.42 11.97 -8.47
C TYR A 335 9.33 13.47 -8.77
N PHE A 336 9.87 14.33 -7.91
CA PHE A 336 9.84 15.79 -8.13
C PHE A 336 10.78 16.25 -9.24
N ALA A 337 11.93 15.59 -9.40
CA ALA A 337 12.87 15.86 -10.48
C ALA A 337 12.23 15.65 -11.87
N ASN A 338 11.32 14.68 -12.01
CA ASN A 338 10.56 14.46 -13.25
C ASN A 338 9.66 15.65 -13.63
N PHE A 339 9.35 16.54 -12.68
CA PHE A 339 8.61 17.78 -12.92
C PHE A 339 9.52 19.02 -12.91
N GLY A 340 10.84 18.85 -12.99
CA GLY A 340 11.82 19.94 -12.99
C GLY A 340 11.98 20.64 -11.64
N MET A 341 11.59 19.97 -10.55
CA MET A 341 11.69 20.48 -9.18
C MET A 341 12.85 19.82 -8.43
N THR A 342 13.38 20.49 -7.41
CA THR A 342 14.33 19.90 -6.46
C THR A 342 13.65 19.63 -5.12
N ALA A 343 14.21 18.74 -4.31
CA ALA A 343 13.87 18.61 -2.90
C ALA A 343 15.09 19.04 -2.08
N ASP A 344 14.92 19.82 -1.02
CA ASP A 344 16.04 20.25 -0.16
C ASP A 344 16.54 19.10 0.74
N GLU A 345 17.75 19.20 1.31
CA GLU A 345 18.32 18.11 2.13
C GLU A 345 17.46 17.78 3.37
N ASP A 346 16.79 18.79 3.93
CA ASP A 346 15.93 18.62 5.11
C ASP A 346 14.68 17.80 4.79
N THR A 347 14.16 17.86 3.55
CA THR A 347 13.02 17.03 3.13
C THR A 347 13.30 15.53 3.19
N GLU A 348 14.52 15.13 2.85
CA GLU A 348 14.94 13.73 2.83
C GLU A 348 14.89 13.11 4.21
N LEU A 349 15.27 13.89 5.22
CA LEU A 349 15.24 13.51 6.64
C LEU A 349 13.80 13.31 7.16
N LEU A 350 12.80 13.85 6.46
CA LEU A 350 11.38 13.74 6.80
C LEU A 350 10.66 12.61 6.06
N VAL A 351 11.24 12.05 4.99
CA VAL A 351 10.66 10.89 4.28
C VAL A 351 10.41 9.69 5.20
N PRO A 352 11.29 9.34 6.17
CA PRO A 352 11.00 8.31 7.17
C PRO A 352 9.72 8.58 7.99
N GLN A 353 9.42 9.85 8.29
CA GLN A 353 8.21 10.22 9.03
C GLN A 353 6.96 10.07 8.16
N ILE A 354 7.03 10.41 6.88
CA ILE A 354 5.97 10.11 5.89
C ILE A 354 5.68 8.61 5.89
N ILE A 355 6.72 7.78 5.78
CA ILE A 355 6.56 6.32 5.74
C ILE A 355 5.93 5.81 7.03
N SER A 356 6.38 6.29 8.20
CA SER A 356 5.78 5.91 9.49
C SER A 356 4.31 6.32 9.57
N SER A 357 3.97 7.54 9.15
CA SER A 357 2.59 8.02 9.08
C SER A 357 1.73 7.12 8.18
N GLU A 358 2.17 6.84 6.95
CA GLU A 358 1.43 5.99 6.01
C GLU A 358 1.29 4.53 6.48
N ARG A 359 2.28 4.03 7.24
CA ARG A 359 2.23 2.69 7.85
C ARG A 359 1.23 2.62 9.01
N SER A 360 1.06 3.69 9.78
CA SER A 360 0.15 3.69 10.94
C SER A 360 -1.32 3.47 10.59
N ASP A 361 -1.72 3.84 9.37
CA ASP A 361 -3.06 3.60 8.81
C ASP A 361 -3.19 2.23 8.11
N GLY A 362 -2.13 1.42 8.07
CA GLY A 362 -2.11 0.07 7.49
C GLY A 362 -2.12 0.01 5.96
N ARG A 363 -1.83 1.11 5.25
CA ARG A 363 -1.98 1.24 3.79
C ARG A 363 -0.68 1.62 3.06
N PHE A 364 0.45 1.09 3.51
CA PHE A 364 1.74 1.35 2.86
C PHE A 364 2.07 0.25 1.82
N TYR A 365 2.04 0.62 0.54
CA TYR A 365 2.27 -0.23 -0.63
C TYR A 365 3.55 0.18 -1.37
N GLY A 366 4.60 0.54 -0.64
CA GLY A 366 5.91 0.85 -1.20
C GLY A 366 5.91 2.12 -2.06
N VAL A 367 6.53 2.04 -3.25
CA VAL A 367 6.74 3.20 -4.14
C VAL A 367 5.42 3.82 -4.59
N ALA A 368 4.37 3.01 -4.77
CA ALA A 368 3.05 3.51 -5.12
C ALA A 368 2.47 4.45 -4.04
N THR A 369 2.70 4.13 -2.76
CA THR A 369 2.31 5.02 -1.66
C THR A 369 3.16 6.28 -1.67
N ILE A 370 4.48 6.18 -1.89
CA ILE A 370 5.35 7.36 -2.01
C ILE A 370 4.88 8.29 -3.13
N ASN A 371 4.60 7.77 -4.32
CA ASN A 371 4.10 8.56 -5.45
C ASN A 371 2.80 9.28 -5.10
N LYS A 372 1.84 8.57 -4.48
CA LYS A 372 0.60 9.17 -3.98
C LYS A 372 0.86 10.32 -3.00
N VAL A 373 1.78 10.13 -2.05
CA VAL A 373 2.15 11.20 -1.11
C VAL A 373 2.76 12.39 -1.86
N CYS A 374 3.63 12.14 -2.84
CA CYS A 374 4.23 13.20 -3.63
C CYS A 374 3.17 13.94 -4.47
N ASP A 375 2.17 13.24 -5.04
CA ASP A 375 1.03 13.84 -5.72
C ASP A 375 0.28 14.82 -4.79
N GLU A 376 0.01 14.39 -3.55
CA GLU A 376 -0.67 15.22 -2.54
C GLU A 376 0.16 16.47 -2.17
N ILE A 377 1.47 16.31 -1.94
CA ILE A 377 2.39 17.41 -1.63
C ILE A 377 2.48 18.39 -2.81
N LEU A 378 2.62 17.86 -4.04
CA LEU A 378 2.72 18.65 -5.26
C LEU A 378 1.46 19.49 -5.48
N TYR A 379 0.29 18.87 -5.32
CA TYR A 379 -1.00 19.55 -5.44
C TYR A 379 -1.10 20.75 -4.51
N GLU A 380 -0.73 20.59 -3.25
CA GLU A 380 -0.79 21.69 -2.29
C GLU A 380 0.20 22.79 -2.59
N LYS A 381 1.40 22.43 -3.01
CA LYS A 381 2.39 23.41 -3.42
C LYS A 381 1.92 24.22 -4.62
N LEU A 382 1.25 23.59 -5.59
CA LEU A 382 0.59 24.28 -6.69
C LEU A 382 -0.48 25.25 -6.18
N VAL A 383 -1.35 24.83 -5.26
CA VAL A 383 -2.36 25.70 -4.65
C VAL A 383 -1.73 26.88 -3.91
N LYS A 384 -0.65 26.66 -3.14
CA LYS A 384 0.11 27.73 -2.47
C LYS A 384 0.78 28.68 -3.46
N SER A 385 1.32 28.19 -4.57
CA SER A 385 1.92 29.05 -5.59
C SER A 385 0.90 30.00 -6.23
N VAL A 386 -0.34 29.52 -6.44
CA VAL A 386 -1.43 30.33 -7.00
C VAL A 386 -1.92 31.38 -5.99
N THR A 387 -1.99 31.02 -4.71
CA THR A 387 -2.59 31.86 -3.66
C THR A 387 -1.61 32.79 -2.95
N LYS A 388 -0.33 32.40 -2.84
CA LYS A 388 0.72 33.09 -2.06
C LYS A 388 1.96 33.45 -2.89
N ASN A 389 1.93 33.23 -4.21
CA ASN A 389 3.05 33.48 -5.13
C ASN A 389 4.34 32.75 -4.72
N ASP A 390 4.18 31.55 -4.15
CA ASP A 390 5.27 30.70 -3.69
C ASP A 390 6.02 30.01 -4.85
N SER A 391 7.30 29.70 -4.64
CA SER A 391 8.18 29.11 -5.65
C SER A 391 7.86 27.64 -5.90
N LEU A 392 7.58 27.29 -7.15
CA LEU A 392 7.41 25.89 -7.59
C LEU A 392 8.73 25.14 -7.83
N LYS A 393 9.90 25.78 -7.67
CA LYS A 393 11.18 25.14 -8.03
C LYS A 393 11.66 24.10 -7.04
N THR A 394 11.26 24.19 -5.77
CA THR A 394 11.83 23.36 -4.71
C THR A 394 10.77 22.95 -3.70
N VAL A 395 10.61 21.64 -3.49
CA VAL A 395 9.86 21.09 -2.36
C VAL A 395 10.68 21.26 -1.10
N THR A 396 10.04 21.81 -0.06
CA THR A 396 10.70 22.19 1.19
C THR A 396 10.25 21.33 2.36
N ALA A 397 11.02 21.35 3.45
CA ALA A 397 10.62 20.69 4.69
C ALA A 397 9.25 21.15 5.20
N SER A 398 8.89 22.43 4.96
CA SER A 398 7.56 22.96 5.30
C SER A 398 6.44 22.26 4.53
N ASP A 399 6.65 21.94 3.26
CA ASP A 399 5.63 21.27 2.44
C ASP A 399 5.33 19.85 2.95
N ILE A 400 6.37 19.14 3.42
CA ILE A 400 6.22 17.81 4.04
C ILE A 400 5.56 17.92 5.42
N ASN A 401 5.95 18.90 6.23
CA ASN A 401 5.35 19.10 7.55
C ASN A 401 3.86 19.42 7.46
N ASP A 402 3.43 20.22 6.47
CA ASP A 402 2.01 20.49 6.23
C ASP A 402 1.26 19.21 5.86
N TYR A 403 1.86 18.36 5.03
CA TYR A 403 1.32 17.03 4.70
C TYR A 403 1.16 16.14 5.94
N LEU A 404 2.21 16.02 6.76
CA LEU A 404 2.21 15.20 7.97
C LEU A 404 1.15 15.71 8.96
N SER A 405 1.06 17.02 9.15
CA SER A 405 0.12 17.64 10.10
C SER A 405 -1.34 17.34 9.73
N ARG A 406 -1.69 17.29 8.44
CA ARG A 406 -3.04 16.90 7.98
C ARG A 406 -3.33 15.42 8.21
N ARG A 407 -2.37 14.53 7.96
CA ARG A 407 -2.54 13.07 8.15
C ARG A 407 -2.74 12.70 9.62
N HIS A 408 -2.09 13.43 10.52
CA HIS A 408 -2.28 13.26 11.96
C HIS A 408 -3.56 13.91 12.52
N GLY A 409 -4.41 14.47 11.65
CA GLY A 409 -5.60 15.22 12.03
C GLY A 409 -5.25 16.67 12.36
N ALA A 410 -5.90 17.61 11.67
CA ALA A 410 -5.78 19.06 11.90
C ALA A 410 -6.21 19.52 13.31
N SER A 411 -6.47 18.62 14.26
CA SER A 411 -6.95 18.92 15.60
C SER A 411 -5.84 19.27 16.61
N ASP A 412 -4.56 19.06 16.26
CA ASP A 412 -3.44 19.14 17.22
C ASP A 412 -2.31 20.13 16.82
N GLU A 413 -2.47 20.88 15.73
CA GLU A 413 -1.61 22.04 15.43
C GLU A 413 -1.78 23.10 16.52
N GLY A 414 -0.66 23.51 17.15
CA GLY A 414 -0.65 24.47 18.26
C GLY A 414 -1.02 23.90 19.64
N VAL A 415 -1.53 22.67 19.73
CA VAL A 415 -1.82 22.00 21.02
C VAL A 415 -0.52 21.48 21.62
N LYS A 416 -0.22 21.80 22.88
CA LYS A 416 1.00 21.34 23.56
C LYS A 416 0.99 19.83 23.75
N GLY A 417 2.14 19.17 23.68
CA GLY A 417 2.27 17.72 23.87
C GLY A 417 1.68 17.23 25.20
N MET A 418 1.81 18.02 26.26
CA MET A 418 1.20 17.72 27.56
C MET A 418 -0.33 17.70 27.51
N GLU A 419 -0.94 18.58 26.73
CA GLU A 419 -2.40 18.59 26.54
C GLU A 419 -2.85 17.38 25.72
N LEU A 420 -2.08 16.96 24.71
CA LEU A 420 -2.33 15.74 23.97
C LEU A 420 -2.28 14.50 24.85
N LEU A 421 -1.31 14.44 25.77
CA LEU A 421 -1.23 13.37 26.76
C LEU A 421 -2.47 13.34 27.65
N GLU A 422 -2.99 14.50 28.07
CA GLU A 422 -4.23 14.56 28.85
C GLU A 422 -5.48 14.14 28.07
N LYS A 423 -5.56 14.47 26.77
CA LYS A 423 -6.68 14.09 25.88
C LYS A 423 -6.83 12.58 25.69
N LEU A 424 -5.75 11.80 25.87
CA LEU A 424 -5.86 10.33 25.87
C LEU A 424 -6.79 9.91 27.02
N THR A 425 -8.02 9.52 26.74
CA THR A 425 -8.86 8.85 27.75
C THR A 425 -8.23 7.50 28.03
N SER A 426 -8.11 7.09 29.30
CA SER A 426 -7.31 5.96 29.84
C SER A 426 -5.83 6.27 30.18
N LEU A 427 -5.09 5.26 30.67
CA LEU A 427 -3.64 5.28 30.92
C LEU A 427 -3.15 6.17 32.10
N GLN A 428 -3.90 6.27 33.19
CA GLN A 428 -3.56 7.17 34.31
C GLN A 428 -2.16 6.91 34.91
N ASN A 429 -1.79 5.64 35.06
CA ASN A 429 -0.47 5.24 35.53
C ASN A 429 0.65 5.71 34.57
N VAL A 430 0.47 5.51 33.26
CA VAL A 430 1.41 5.95 32.23
C VAL A 430 1.51 7.48 32.21
N LYS A 431 0.40 8.21 32.26
CA LYS A 431 0.40 9.68 32.29
C LYS A 431 1.18 10.22 33.49
N GLY A 432 0.92 9.66 34.67
CA GLY A 432 1.67 10.00 35.89
C GLY A 432 3.16 9.73 35.73
N ARG A 433 3.51 8.54 35.21
CA ARG A 433 4.91 8.16 34.99
C ARG A 433 5.62 9.05 33.97
N ILE A 434 4.96 9.40 32.87
CA ILE A 434 5.51 10.31 31.86
C ILE A 434 5.74 11.71 32.46
N LYS A 435 4.80 12.24 33.25
CA LYS A 435 4.98 13.53 33.95
C LYS A 435 6.20 13.52 34.87
N GLU A 436 6.39 12.45 35.64
CA GLU A 436 7.57 12.29 36.49
C GLU A 436 8.87 12.30 35.68
N ILE A 437 8.92 11.53 34.59
CA ILE A 437 10.09 11.46 33.71
C ILE A 437 10.39 12.83 33.09
N VAL A 438 9.39 13.50 32.53
CA VAL A 438 9.53 14.82 31.91
C VAL A 438 10.06 15.83 32.93
N ALA A 439 9.50 15.85 34.14
CA ALA A 439 9.96 16.74 35.21
C ALA A 439 11.41 16.45 35.63
N ALA A 440 11.77 15.17 35.80
CA ALA A 440 13.13 14.77 36.16
C ALA A 440 14.15 15.17 35.09
N VAL A 441 13.87 14.87 33.83
CA VAL A 441 14.74 15.20 32.69
C VAL A 441 14.88 16.73 32.52
N LYS A 442 13.79 17.47 32.66
CA LYS A 442 13.82 18.94 32.59
C LYS A 442 14.68 19.56 33.69
N MET A 443 14.50 19.13 34.94
CA MET A 443 15.29 19.63 36.07
C MET A 443 16.77 19.31 35.91
N GLN A 444 17.09 18.11 35.43
CA GLN A 444 18.45 17.69 35.12
C GLN A 444 19.11 18.60 34.06
N LYS A 445 18.38 18.94 32.99
CA LYS A 445 18.85 19.83 31.93
C LYS A 445 19.10 21.25 32.45
N LEU A 446 18.21 21.79 33.29
CA LEU A 446 18.37 23.11 33.90
C LEU A 446 19.56 23.19 34.87
N ALA A 447 19.86 22.10 35.57
CA ALA A 447 20.95 22.05 36.54
C ALA A 447 22.35 21.97 35.90
N GLY A 448 22.46 21.90 34.57
CA GLY A 448 23.74 21.77 33.86
C GLY A 448 24.49 20.48 34.19
N LEU A 449 23.79 19.48 34.72
CA LEU A 449 24.33 18.16 35.08
C LEU A 449 24.51 17.30 33.81
N ASN A 450 25.19 17.84 32.80
CA ASN A 450 25.33 17.22 31.47
C ASN A 450 26.23 15.97 31.48
N SER A 451 26.87 15.61 32.60
CA SER A 451 27.89 14.57 32.61
C SER A 451 27.39 13.13 32.81
N LYS A 452 26.11 12.89 33.16
CA LYS A 452 25.62 11.55 33.55
C LYS A 452 24.20 11.14 33.12
N ASN A 453 23.44 11.98 32.41
CA ASN A 453 22.00 11.75 32.29
C ASN A 453 21.64 11.06 30.98
N THR A 454 20.96 9.91 31.09
CA THR A 454 20.38 9.20 29.95
C THR A 454 18.88 9.40 29.97
N MET A 455 18.28 9.65 28.81
CA MET A 455 16.84 9.88 28.65
C MET A 455 16.12 8.66 28.06
N HIS A 456 16.85 7.58 27.80
CA HIS A 456 16.33 6.39 27.15
C HIS A 456 15.41 5.61 28.10
N MET A 457 14.45 4.90 27.52
CA MET A 457 13.38 4.28 28.29
C MET A 457 12.88 2.96 27.69
N MET A 458 12.27 2.15 28.54
CA MET A 458 11.59 0.91 28.18
C MET A 458 10.08 1.12 28.27
N PHE A 459 9.36 0.80 27.20
CA PHE A 459 7.90 0.76 27.15
C PHE A 459 7.42 -0.69 27.09
N SER A 460 6.94 -1.21 28.21
CA SER A 460 6.49 -2.61 28.32
C SER A 460 4.96 -2.71 28.37
N GLY A 461 4.37 -3.69 27.69
CA GLY A 461 2.94 -3.98 27.81
C GLY A 461 2.39 -4.74 26.60
N ALA A 462 1.13 -5.18 26.68
CA ALA A 462 0.48 -5.95 25.62
C ALA A 462 0.29 -5.14 24.31
N PRO A 463 0.01 -5.78 23.16
CA PRO A 463 -0.29 -5.07 21.92
C PRO A 463 -1.52 -4.16 22.08
N GLY A 464 -1.49 -3.01 21.40
CA GLY A 464 -2.64 -2.09 21.37
C GLY A 464 -2.90 -1.31 22.68
N THR A 465 -1.97 -1.30 23.64
CA THR A 465 -2.08 -0.51 24.89
C THR A 465 -1.63 0.96 24.74
N GLY A 466 -1.29 1.41 23.53
CA GLY A 466 -0.95 2.82 23.26
C GLY A 466 0.52 3.22 23.37
N LYS A 467 1.44 2.24 23.47
CA LYS A 467 2.91 2.48 23.53
C LYS A 467 3.41 3.45 22.46
N THR A 468 3.15 3.16 21.19
CA THR A 468 3.58 3.98 20.04
C THR A 468 2.95 5.38 20.07
N THR A 469 1.67 5.47 20.45
CA THR A 469 0.94 6.75 20.57
C THR A 469 1.57 7.64 21.64
N VAL A 470 1.84 7.09 22.83
CA VAL A 470 2.46 7.84 23.93
C VAL A 470 3.90 8.22 23.59
N ALA A 471 4.67 7.34 22.93
CA ALA A 471 6.03 7.64 22.51
C ALA A 471 6.07 8.83 21.52
N ARG A 472 5.14 8.88 20.58
CA ARG A 472 4.99 10.01 19.64
C ARG A 472 4.66 11.32 20.36
N ILE A 473 3.71 11.28 21.29
CA ILE A 473 3.34 12.44 22.12
C ILE A 473 4.52 12.90 22.98
N LEU A 474 5.30 11.95 23.52
CA LEU A 474 6.48 12.25 24.32
C LEU A 474 7.53 13.01 23.53
N GLY A 475 7.74 12.69 22.25
CA GLY A 475 8.64 13.45 21.38
C GLY A 475 8.24 14.92 21.28
N LYS A 476 6.94 15.17 21.12
CA LYS A 476 6.38 16.53 21.13
C LYS A 476 6.52 17.21 22.49
N ILE A 477 6.25 16.51 23.60
CA ILE A 477 6.48 17.05 24.96
C ILE A 477 7.95 17.47 25.13
N PHE A 478 8.88 16.61 24.74
CA PHE A 478 10.30 16.91 24.86
C PHE A 478 10.73 18.08 23.97
N LYS A 479 10.12 18.28 22.80
CA LYS A 479 10.33 19.50 22.00
C LYS A 479 9.79 20.73 22.71
N ASP A 480 8.54 20.69 23.16
CA ASP A 480 7.85 21.83 23.80
C ASP A 480 8.60 22.30 25.05
N GLU A 481 9.23 21.37 25.77
CA GLU A 481 10.04 21.63 26.96
C GLU A 481 11.50 21.96 26.64
N ASN A 482 11.87 22.09 25.36
CA ASN A 482 13.23 22.30 24.87
C ASN A 482 14.23 21.24 25.36
N ILE A 483 13.77 20.02 25.62
CA ILE A 483 14.59 18.84 25.95
C ILE A 483 15.23 18.29 24.68
N LEU A 484 14.46 18.18 23.59
CA LEU A 484 14.92 17.75 22.27
C LEU A 484 14.79 18.89 21.26
N SER A 485 15.69 18.96 20.27
CA SER A 485 15.72 20.02 19.26
C SER A 485 14.56 19.95 18.26
N SER A 486 14.11 18.74 17.91
CA SER A 486 13.09 18.51 16.88
C SER A 486 11.81 17.88 17.44
N GLY A 487 11.92 16.96 18.41
CA GLY A 487 10.83 16.12 18.90
C GLY A 487 10.32 15.09 17.88
N GLY A 488 11.09 14.84 16.82
CA GLY A 488 10.76 13.88 15.77
C GLY A 488 10.54 12.48 16.34
N PHE A 489 9.73 11.68 15.65
CA PHE A 489 9.42 10.31 16.03
C PHE A 489 9.77 9.36 14.89
N TYR A 490 10.64 8.38 15.17
CA TYR A 490 11.19 7.45 14.19
C TYR A 490 10.99 6.02 14.68
N GLU A 491 10.07 5.31 14.04
CA GLU A 491 9.75 3.93 14.38
C GLU A 491 10.54 2.94 13.53
N VAL A 492 11.23 2.01 14.19
CA VAL A 492 12.07 0.99 13.56
C VAL A 492 11.83 -0.37 14.22
N SER A 493 12.23 -1.42 13.53
CA SER A 493 12.20 -2.81 14.00
C SER A 493 13.53 -3.51 13.71
N ARG A 494 13.70 -4.78 14.08
CA ARG A 494 14.92 -5.56 13.81
C ARG A 494 15.38 -5.47 12.35
N ARG A 495 14.45 -5.55 11.40
CA ARG A 495 14.78 -5.51 9.96
C ARG A 495 15.40 -4.19 9.52
N ASP A 496 15.11 -3.12 10.24
CA ASP A 496 15.57 -1.76 9.92
C ASP A 496 16.95 -1.50 10.53
N LEU A 497 17.37 -2.29 11.53
CA LEU A 497 18.64 -2.13 12.26
C LEU A 497 19.69 -3.17 11.86
N VAL A 498 19.26 -4.42 11.65
CA VAL A 498 20.15 -5.55 11.39
C VAL A 498 20.44 -5.68 9.89
N GLY A 499 21.72 -5.79 9.54
CA GLY A 499 22.20 -6.03 8.18
C GLY A 499 22.16 -7.51 7.80
N GLU A 500 22.11 -7.79 6.50
CA GLU A 500 22.04 -9.16 5.99
C GLU A 500 23.42 -9.83 5.84
N TYR A 501 24.47 -9.01 5.78
CA TYR A 501 25.85 -9.45 5.63
C TYR A 501 26.72 -8.90 6.75
N VAL A 502 27.83 -9.60 7.01
CA VAL A 502 28.85 -9.18 7.98
C VAL A 502 29.27 -7.74 7.66
N GLY A 503 29.28 -6.87 8.68
CA GLY A 503 29.72 -5.48 8.57
C GLY A 503 28.65 -4.50 8.05
N HIS A 504 27.44 -4.96 7.71
CA HIS A 504 26.34 -4.07 7.32
C HIS A 504 25.49 -3.59 8.50
N THR A 505 25.51 -4.30 9.64
CA THR A 505 24.62 -4.01 10.77
C THR A 505 25.01 -2.73 11.50
N ALA A 506 26.29 -2.56 11.83
CA ALA A 506 26.77 -1.33 12.46
C ALA A 506 26.41 -0.05 11.67
N PRO A 507 26.75 0.09 10.37
CA PRO A 507 26.41 1.31 9.63
C PRO A 507 24.90 1.52 9.50
N LYS A 508 24.11 0.45 9.36
CA LYS A 508 22.65 0.53 9.25
C LYS A 508 22.00 1.00 10.57
N THR A 509 22.44 0.45 11.71
CA THR A 509 21.98 0.88 13.04
C THR A 509 22.40 2.32 13.34
N ALA A 510 23.63 2.69 13.01
CA ALA A 510 24.13 4.05 13.20
C ALA A 510 23.35 5.07 12.37
N GLU A 511 23.02 4.76 11.11
CA GLU A 511 22.21 5.64 10.26
C GLU A 511 20.79 5.82 10.81
N ALA A 512 20.17 4.75 11.32
CA ALA A 512 18.86 4.85 11.97
C ALA A 512 18.90 5.78 13.21
N CYS A 513 19.95 5.68 14.03
CA CYS A 513 20.16 6.57 15.18
C CYS A 513 20.40 8.02 14.73
N LYS A 514 21.20 8.22 13.67
CA LYS A 514 21.51 9.53 13.11
C LYS A 514 20.27 10.25 12.57
N ILE A 515 19.41 9.53 11.84
CA ILE A 515 18.13 10.05 11.33
C ILE A 515 17.22 10.47 12.49
N ALA A 516 17.28 9.78 13.63
CA ALA A 516 16.47 10.05 14.80
C ALA A 516 17.03 11.09 15.78
N ARG A 517 18.16 11.75 15.44
CA ARG A 517 18.72 12.85 16.24
C ARG A 517 17.72 14.01 16.36
N GLY A 518 17.76 14.67 17.50
CA GLY A 518 16.77 15.67 17.88
C GLY A 518 15.40 15.08 18.23
N GLY A 519 15.27 13.76 18.27
CA GLY A 519 14.01 13.05 18.36
C GLY A 519 14.07 11.76 19.16
N ILE A 520 13.06 10.92 18.94
CA ILE A 520 12.88 9.59 19.53
C ILE A 520 13.07 8.54 18.45
N LEU A 521 14.00 7.61 18.68
CA LEU A 521 14.05 6.31 18.00
C LEU A 521 13.24 5.28 18.80
N PHE A 522 12.08 4.91 18.29
CA PHE A 522 11.22 3.89 18.87
C PHE A 522 11.49 2.54 18.21
N ILE A 523 12.00 1.58 18.99
CA ILE A 523 12.30 0.22 18.51
C ILE A 523 11.18 -0.70 18.98
N ASP A 524 10.29 -1.06 18.06
CA ASP A 524 9.21 -2.00 18.36
C ASP A 524 9.71 -3.45 18.40
N GLU A 525 9.12 -4.25 19.28
CA GLU A 525 9.52 -5.63 19.58
C GLU A 525 11.05 -5.78 19.75
N ALA A 526 11.65 -4.89 20.54
CA ALA A 526 13.11 -4.76 20.67
C ALA A 526 13.81 -6.05 21.15
N TYR A 527 13.10 -6.93 21.87
CA TYR A 527 13.59 -8.25 22.26
C TYR A 527 14.01 -9.11 21.07
N SER A 528 13.47 -8.85 19.88
CA SER A 528 13.91 -9.51 18.65
C SER A 528 15.39 -9.26 18.34
N LEU A 529 16.02 -8.20 18.87
CA LEU A 529 17.45 -7.93 18.72
C LEU A 529 18.35 -8.87 19.54
N ALA A 530 17.83 -9.52 20.59
CA ALA A 530 18.60 -10.38 21.49
C ALA A 530 19.21 -11.61 20.79
N GLY A 531 18.66 -11.99 19.64
CA GLY A 531 19.18 -13.05 18.78
C GLY A 531 18.72 -14.47 19.11
N GLY A 532 18.86 -15.37 18.13
CA GLY A 532 18.43 -16.77 18.13
C GLY A 532 19.56 -17.80 18.15
N GLY A 533 20.81 -17.39 18.45
CA GLY A 533 21.93 -18.29 18.75
C GLY A 533 22.67 -18.93 17.56
N GLY A 534 22.43 -18.48 16.32
CA GLY A 534 23.14 -18.97 15.13
C GLY A 534 24.43 -18.18 14.82
N GLU A 535 25.40 -18.80 14.14
CA GLU A 535 26.67 -18.18 13.68
C GLU A 535 26.49 -16.96 12.73
N ARG A 536 25.26 -16.66 12.31
CA ARG A 536 24.91 -15.55 11.38
C ARG A 536 23.94 -14.55 12.01
N ASP A 537 23.89 -14.46 13.33
CA ASP A 537 23.05 -13.48 14.03
C ASP A 537 23.81 -12.20 14.32
N PHE A 538 23.42 -11.11 13.65
CA PHE A 538 24.04 -9.80 13.83
C PHE A 538 23.27 -8.89 14.81
N GLY A 539 22.27 -9.40 15.53
CA GLY A 539 21.55 -8.66 16.57
C GLY A 539 22.45 -8.04 17.66
N PRO A 540 23.43 -8.78 18.20
CA PRO A 540 24.39 -8.24 19.17
C PRO A 540 25.23 -7.06 18.64
N GLU A 541 25.55 -7.05 17.34
CA GLU A 541 26.26 -5.95 16.68
C GLU A 541 25.38 -4.69 16.63
N ALA A 542 24.08 -4.85 16.34
CA ALA A 542 23.12 -3.75 16.38
C ALA A 542 23.00 -3.19 17.80
N ILE A 543 22.88 -4.04 18.83
CA ILE A 543 22.81 -3.58 20.23
C ILE A 543 24.08 -2.84 20.63
N SER A 544 25.25 -3.36 20.28
CA SER A 544 26.54 -2.71 20.59
C SER A 544 26.64 -1.33 19.94
N THR A 545 26.21 -1.21 18.68
CA THR A 545 26.17 0.06 17.95
C THR A 545 25.15 1.03 18.57
N LEU A 546 23.96 0.54 18.92
CA LEU A 546 22.92 1.34 19.56
C LEU A 546 23.41 1.92 20.89
N ILE A 547 24.08 1.12 21.73
CA ILE A 547 24.68 1.58 22.99
C ILE A 547 25.71 2.70 22.74
N ALA A 548 26.55 2.58 21.71
CA ALA A 548 27.52 3.61 21.37
C ALA A 548 26.84 4.92 20.94
N GLU A 549 25.80 4.84 20.10
CA GLU A 549 25.05 6.01 19.64
C GLU A 549 24.24 6.68 20.77
N MET A 550 23.70 5.88 21.70
CA MET A 550 23.04 6.37 22.92
C MET A 550 23.98 7.24 23.77
N GLU A 551 25.26 6.88 23.86
CA GLU A 551 26.27 7.67 24.57
C GLU A 551 26.72 8.91 23.77
N ASN A 552 26.95 8.75 22.46
CA ASN A 552 27.46 9.82 21.60
C ASN A 552 26.49 11.00 21.49
N TYR A 553 25.18 10.75 21.55
CA TYR A 553 24.13 11.77 21.30
C TYR A 553 23.17 11.95 22.48
N ARG A 554 23.56 11.56 23.70
CA ARG A 554 22.72 11.54 24.91
C ARG A 554 21.96 12.84 25.23
N ASP A 555 22.43 14.00 24.77
CA ASP A 555 21.85 15.32 25.07
C ASP A 555 20.69 15.70 24.13
N ASP A 556 20.57 15.04 22.97
CA ASP A 556 19.59 15.37 21.93
C ASP A 556 19.10 14.12 21.17
N PHE A 557 19.03 12.97 21.87
CA PHE A 557 18.59 11.70 21.29
C PHE A 557 17.97 10.81 22.36
N VAL A 558 16.79 10.26 22.06
CA VAL A 558 16.08 9.34 22.95
C VAL A 558 15.82 8.03 22.24
N VAL A 559 16.02 6.93 22.95
CA VAL A 559 15.73 5.57 22.47
C VAL A 559 14.63 5.01 23.36
N ILE A 560 13.58 4.49 22.74
CA ILE A 560 12.49 3.79 23.43
C ILE A 560 12.47 2.36 22.94
N LEU A 561 12.78 1.41 23.83
CA LEU A 561 12.63 -0.01 23.55
C LEU A 561 11.23 -0.46 23.93
N ALA A 562 10.47 -0.99 22.98
CA ALA A 562 9.11 -1.43 23.20
C ALA A 562 8.92 -2.94 22.99
N GLY A 563 7.97 -3.52 23.71
CA GLY A 563 7.69 -4.96 23.64
C GLY A 563 7.02 -5.52 24.89
N TYR A 564 7.02 -6.85 25.02
CA TYR A 564 6.55 -7.55 26.21
C TYR A 564 7.58 -7.45 27.33
N GLU A 565 7.13 -7.17 28.55
CA GLU A 565 7.99 -6.94 29.71
C GLU A 565 9.01 -8.07 29.92
N HIS A 566 8.52 -9.31 29.98
CA HIS A 566 9.37 -10.47 30.21
C HIS A 566 10.43 -10.67 29.13
N GLU A 567 10.10 -10.41 27.86
CA GLU A 567 11.05 -10.56 26.75
C GLU A 567 12.08 -9.42 26.72
N LEU A 568 11.69 -8.21 27.12
CA LEU A 568 12.62 -7.08 27.27
C LEU A 568 13.56 -7.27 28.47
N GLU A 569 13.10 -7.85 29.57
CA GLU A 569 13.99 -8.17 30.69
C GLU A 569 15.04 -9.22 30.30
N LYS A 570 14.66 -10.24 29.52
CA LYS A 570 15.64 -11.19 28.95
C LYS A 570 16.69 -10.49 28.07
N LEU A 571 16.25 -9.55 27.22
CA LEU A 571 17.16 -8.75 26.40
C LEU A 571 18.18 -7.99 27.27
N PHE A 572 17.74 -7.43 28.39
CA PHE A 572 18.60 -6.72 29.34
C PHE A 572 19.54 -7.63 30.13
N ASP A 573 19.10 -8.83 30.50
CA ASP A 573 19.97 -9.81 31.14
C ASP A 573 21.12 -10.25 30.23
N LEU A 574 20.85 -10.35 28.93
CA LEU A 574 21.87 -10.67 27.92
C LEU A 574 22.81 -9.50 27.61
N ASN A 575 22.35 -8.26 27.81
CA ASN A 575 23.11 -7.05 27.49
C ASN A 575 23.09 -6.06 28.67
N PRO A 576 23.89 -6.30 29.74
CA PRO A 576 23.93 -5.43 30.91
C PRO A 576 24.25 -3.96 30.56
N GLY A 577 25.10 -3.75 29.55
CA GLY A 577 25.41 -2.41 29.04
C GLY A 577 24.17 -1.64 28.57
N LEU A 578 23.18 -2.31 27.98
CA LEU A 578 21.92 -1.71 27.56
C LEU A 578 21.03 -1.35 28.76
N ARG A 579 20.97 -2.22 29.78
CA ARG A 579 20.20 -2.00 31.02
C ARG A 579 20.64 -0.72 31.73
N ASP A 580 21.94 -0.48 31.82
CA ASP A 580 22.49 0.71 32.49
C ASP A 580 22.13 2.04 31.80
N ARG A 581 21.88 2.02 30.47
CA ARG A 581 21.48 3.22 29.72
C ARG A 581 19.98 3.49 29.72
N ILE A 582 19.16 2.57 30.22
CA ILE A 582 17.69 2.65 30.17
C ILE A 582 17.12 2.72 31.60
N PRO A 583 17.27 3.88 32.28
CA PRO A 583 16.85 4.04 33.67
C PRO A 583 15.34 4.16 33.82
N TYR A 584 14.64 4.61 32.77
CA TYR A 584 13.20 4.84 32.82
C TYR A 584 12.43 3.64 32.29
N LYS A 585 11.50 3.13 33.09
CA LYS A 585 10.56 2.08 32.72
C LYS A 585 9.14 2.64 32.79
N VAL A 586 8.35 2.36 31.75
CA VAL A 586 6.93 2.73 31.64
C VAL A 586 6.15 1.47 31.29
N HIS A 587 5.32 1.02 32.23
CA HIS A 587 4.47 -0.14 32.06
C HIS A 587 3.08 0.29 31.58
N PHE A 588 2.57 -0.38 30.55
CA PHE A 588 1.27 -0.14 29.93
C PHE A 588 0.36 -1.33 30.22
N ASP A 589 -0.57 -1.13 31.14
CA ASP A 589 -1.59 -2.12 31.50
C ASP A 589 -2.59 -2.34 30.35
N ASN A 590 -3.27 -3.48 30.40
CA ASN A 590 -4.43 -3.70 29.55
C ASN A 590 -5.55 -2.73 29.93
N TYR A 591 -6.31 -2.28 28.94
CA TYR A 591 -7.44 -1.40 29.16
C TYR A 591 -8.56 -2.10 29.91
N SER A 592 -9.22 -1.37 30.81
CA SER A 592 -10.44 -1.84 31.46
C SER A 592 -11.61 -1.95 30.46
N ARG A 593 -12.69 -2.61 30.86
CA ARG A 593 -13.91 -2.73 30.01
C ARG A 593 -14.46 -1.36 29.64
N GLU A 594 -14.48 -0.47 30.61
CA GLU A 594 -14.93 0.91 30.48
C GLU A 594 -14.04 1.67 29.49
N GLU A 595 -12.71 1.54 29.63
CA GLU A 595 -11.75 2.17 28.72
C GLU A 595 -11.85 1.62 27.29
N LEU A 596 -12.03 0.30 27.11
CA LEU A 596 -12.26 -0.31 25.80
C LEU A 596 -13.54 0.22 25.15
N CYS A 597 -14.60 0.41 25.93
CA CYS A 597 -15.86 0.98 25.48
C CYS A 597 -15.71 2.47 25.09
N GLU A 598 -14.97 3.26 25.87
CA GLU A 598 -14.65 4.64 25.51
C GLU A 598 -13.84 4.73 24.21
N ILE A 599 -12.84 3.87 24.05
CA ILE A 599 -12.04 3.75 22.83
C ILE A 599 -12.93 3.38 21.64
N PHE A 600 -13.90 2.48 21.83
CA PHE A 600 -14.83 2.06 20.77
C PHE A 600 -15.58 3.26 20.19
N PHE A 601 -16.19 4.10 21.05
CA PHE A 601 -16.91 5.29 20.58
C PHE A 601 -15.99 6.33 19.96
N LYS A 602 -14.79 6.52 20.51
CA LYS A 602 -13.79 7.44 19.93
C LYS A 602 -13.28 7.01 18.55
N MET A 603 -13.31 5.71 18.24
CA MET A 603 -12.91 5.17 16.94
C MET A 603 -14.04 5.17 15.91
N LEU A 604 -15.29 5.43 16.31
CA LEU A 604 -16.38 5.57 15.35
C LEU A 604 -16.16 6.82 14.48
N PRO A 605 -16.30 6.72 13.15
CA PRO A 605 -16.14 7.89 12.29
C PRO A 605 -17.21 8.94 12.56
N ASP A 606 -16.82 10.22 12.57
CA ASP A 606 -17.71 11.36 12.87
C ASP A 606 -18.97 11.43 11.99
N ARG A 607 -18.92 10.86 10.78
CA ARG A 607 -20.07 10.80 9.86
C ARG A 607 -21.19 9.86 10.32
N PHE A 608 -20.91 8.96 11.27
CA PHE A 608 -21.91 8.02 11.78
C PHE A 608 -22.54 8.53 13.07
N SER A 609 -23.86 8.75 13.05
CA SER A 609 -24.64 8.94 14.27
C SER A 609 -25.06 7.60 14.86
N TYR A 610 -25.37 7.57 16.15
CA TYR A 610 -25.91 6.38 16.82
C TYR A 610 -26.92 6.78 17.90
N PRO A 611 -27.99 6.01 18.10
CA PRO A 611 -28.98 6.28 19.14
C PRO A 611 -28.49 5.79 20.51
N ASP A 612 -29.18 6.20 21.58
CA ASP A 612 -28.83 5.80 22.95
C ASP A 612 -28.90 4.27 23.15
N GLU A 613 -29.83 3.57 22.49
CA GLU A 613 -29.92 2.10 22.62
C GLU A 613 -28.69 1.39 22.05
N PHE A 614 -28.06 1.96 21.01
CA PHE A 614 -26.80 1.45 20.48
C PHE A 614 -25.67 1.63 21.49
N LYS A 615 -25.65 2.77 22.18
CA LYS A 615 -24.67 3.07 23.21
C LYS A 615 -24.78 2.10 24.40
N GLU A 616 -26.01 1.81 24.83
CA GLU A 616 -26.29 0.85 25.90
C GLU A 616 -25.89 -0.58 25.52
N GLU A 617 -26.20 -1.02 24.29
CA GLU A 617 -25.81 -2.35 23.82
C GLU A 617 -24.28 -2.50 23.72
N ALA A 618 -23.58 -1.49 23.20
CA ALA A 618 -22.11 -1.50 23.15
C ALA A 618 -21.51 -1.60 24.55
N LYS A 619 -22.02 -0.82 25.51
CA LYS A 619 -21.59 -0.90 26.90
C LYS A 619 -21.83 -2.31 27.48
N SER A 620 -23.02 -2.86 27.29
CA SER A 620 -23.38 -4.22 27.72
C SER A 620 -22.42 -5.26 27.13
N PHE A 621 -22.07 -5.15 25.84
CA PHE A 621 -21.11 -6.03 25.20
C PHE A 621 -19.74 -5.99 25.89
N PHE A 622 -19.16 -4.80 26.11
CA PHE A 622 -17.87 -4.67 26.78
C PHE A 622 -17.91 -5.15 28.24
N ASP A 623 -19.00 -4.90 28.96
CA ASP A 623 -19.23 -5.38 30.33
C ASP A 623 -19.23 -6.92 30.40
N THR A 624 -19.65 -7.61 29.33
CA THR A 624 -19.70 -9.08 29.27
C THR A 624 -18.37 -9.75 28.90
N LEU A 625 -17.34 -9.00 28.51
CA LEU A 625 -16.03 -9.56 28.17
C LEU A 625 -15.43 -10.29 29.40
N PRO A 626 -14.89 -11.51 29.26
CA PRO A 626 -14.44 -12.28 30.42
C PRO A 626 -13.11 -11.77 30.97
N ASP A 627 -12.92 -11.84 32.30
CA ASP A 627 -11.66 -11.44 32.96
C ASP A 627 -10.45 -12.19 32.40
N SER A 628 -10.63 -13.45 32.00
CA SER A 628 -9.56 -14.25 31.40
C SER A 628 -9.07 -13.72 30.04
N LEU A 629 -9.92 -12.98 29.31
CA LEU A 629 -9.54 -12.34 28.06
C LEU A 629 -8.82 -11.02 28.34
N ILE A 630 -9.43 -10.16 29.17
CA ILE A 630 -8.90 -8.81 29.46
C ILE A 630 -7.61 -8.89 30.27
N GLY A 631 -7.47 -9.85 31.18
CA GLY A 631 -6.27 -10.07 31.98
C GLY A 631 -5.13 -10.77 31.22
N ASN A 632 -5.34 -11.19 29.96
CA ASN A 632 -4.33 -11.90 29.20
C ASN A 632 -3.26 -10.92 28.68
N SER A 633 -1.98 -11.21 28.93
CA SER A 633 -0.83 -10.39 28.47
C SER A 633 -0.71 -10.30 26.95
N SER A 634 -1.37 -11.19 26.21
CA SER A 634 -1.43 -11.21 24.74
C SER A 634 -2.71 -10.58 24.18
N PHE A 635 -3.59 -10.04 25.03
CA PHE A 635 -4.79 -9.35 24.58
C PHE A 635 -4.41 -8.10 23.77
N SER A 636 -5.11 -7.89 22.64
CA SER A 636 -4.72 -6.87 21.66
C SER A 636 -5.35 -5.48 21.90
N ASN A 637 -6.10 -5.30 22.99
CA ASN A 637 -6.57 -4.01 23.51
C ASN A 637 -7.24 -3.12 22.43
N ALA A 638 -6.72 -1.92 22.15
CA ALA A 638 -7.30 -1.02 21.15
C ALA A 638 -7.35 -1.62 19.74
N ARG A 639 -6.49 -2.62 19.42
CA ARG A 639 -6.57 -3.37 18.16
C ARG A 639 -7.80 -4.28 18.14
N TYR A 640 -8.15 -4.93 19.25
CA TYR A 640 -9.40 -5.68 19.39
C TYR A 640 -10.61 -4.76 19.15
N VAL A 641 -10.60 -3.57 19.75
CA VAL A 641 -11.67 -2.56 19.59
C VAL A 641 -11.75 -2.06 18.14
N ARG A 642 -10.62 -1.77 17.50
CA ARG A 642 -10.57 -1.37 16.09
C ARG A 642 -11.20 -2.42 15.18
N ASN A 643 -10.83 -3.69 15.34
CA ASN A 643 -11.40 -4.78 14.56
C ASN A 643 -12.93 -4.84 14.73
N LEU A 644 -13.43 -4.64 15.96
CA LEU A 644 -14.87 -4.58 16.22
C LEU A 644 -15.52 -3.40 15.51
N VAL A 645 -14.96 -2.18 15.61
CA VAL A 645 -15.46 -0.98 14.94
C VAL A 645 -15.54 -1.19 13.43
N GLU A 646 -14.49 -1.69 12.81
CA GLU A 646 -14.46 -2.00 11.37
C GLU A 646 -15.58 -2.98 10.99
N ARG A 647 -15.82 -3.98 11.84
CA ARG A 647 -16.88 -4.96 11.62
C ARG A 647 -18.27 -4.34 11.74
N VAL A 648 -18.51 -3.52 12.75
CA VAL A 648 -19.77 -2.78 12.95
C VAL A 648 -20.05 -1.88 11.74
N ILE A 649 -19.06 -1.09 11.30
CA ILE A 649 -19.18 -0.23 10.12
C ILE A 649 -19.46 -1.06 8.87
N SER A 650 -18.82 -2.21 8.72
CA SER A 650 -19.07 -3.13 7.60
C SER A 650 -20.52 -3.64 7.59
N LYS A 651 -21.08 -4.03 8.75
CA LYS A 651 -22.49 -4.45 8.86
C LYS A 651 -23.45 -3.30 8.56
N ALA A 652 -23.19 -2.11 9.12
CA ALA A 652 -23.97 -0.92 8.84
C ALA A 652 -23.93 -0.55 7.35
N SER A 653 -22.75 -0.61 6.72
CA SER A 653 -22.59 -0.30 5.29
C SER A 653 -23.37 -1.27 4.41
N LEU A 654 -23.37 -2.57 4.73
CA LEU A 654 -24.15 -3.57 4.02
C LEU A 654 -25.66 -3.31 4.15
N ARG A 655 -26.14 -3.03 5.37
CA ARG A 655 -27.55 -2.69 5.63
C ARG A 655 -27.97 -1.43 4.88
N ILE A 656 -27.16 -0.38 4.95
CA ILE A 656 -27.40 0.89 4.25
C ILE A 656 -27.45 0.66 2.73
N SER A 657 -26.53 -0.14 2.18
CA SER A 657 -26.51 -0.48 0.76
C SER A 657 -27.73 -1.28 0.28
N MET A 658 -28.44 -1.96 1.18
CA MET A 658 -29.65 -2.73 0.89
C MET A 658 -30.95 -1.94 1.13
N SER A 659 -30.86 -0.67 1.53
CA SER A 659 -32.02 0.17 1.81
C SER A 659 -32.50 0.91 0.56
N ASP A 660 -33.74 0.69 0.13
CA ASP A 660 -34.37 1.37 -1.02
C ASP A 660 -34.80 2.83 -0.73
N LYS A 661 -34.18 3.51 0.25
CA LYS A 661 -34.54 4.88 0.63
C LYS A 661 -33.76 5.89 -0.20
N GLU A 662 -34.44 6.93 -0.67
CA GLU A 662 -33.83 8.05 -1.43
C GLU A 662 -32.81 8.84 -0.60
N GLU A 663 -32.95 8.85 0.73
CA GLU A 663 -32.03 9.52 1.67
C GLU A 663 -31.23 8.49 2.48
N ILE A 664 -29.90 8.47 2.28
CA ILE A 664 -28.98 7.60 2.99
C ILE A 664 -28.74 8.14 4.41
N SER A 665 -29.29 7.47 5.41
CA SER A 665 -28.99 7.77 6.82
C SER A 665 -27.77 6.98 7.31
N TYR A 666 -26.69 7.69 7.67
CA TYR A 666 -25.50 7.13 8.31
C TYR A 666 -25.70 6.90 9.81
N THR A 667 -26.79 6.23 10.19
CA THR A 667 -27.08 5.91 11.60
C THR A 667 -26.74 4.45 11.89
N LEU A 668 -25.87 4.20 12.86
CA LEU A 668 -25.59 2.85 13.37
C LEU A 668 -26.78 2.32 14.16
N GLN A 669 -27.09 1.03 13.98
CA GLN A 669 -28.19 0.35 14.67
C GLN A 669 -27.65 -0.75 15.57
N VAL A 670 -28.39 -1.06 16.65
CA VAL A 670 -28.10 -2.16 17.59
C VAL A 670 -27.84 -3.48 16.85
N ASN A 671 -28.58 -3.74 15.77
CA ASN A 671 -28.41 -4.94 14.97
C ASN A 671 -27.06 -5.02 14.23
N ASP A 672 -26.47 -3.87 13.85
CA ASP A 672 -25.14 -3.83 13.22
C ASP A 672 -24.07 -4.32 14.20
N LEU A 673 -24.18 -3.91 15.46
CA LEU A 673 -23.31 -4.38 16.55
C LEU A 673 -23.52 -5.86 16.85
N LYS A 674 -24.77 -6.30 17.03
CA LYS A 674 -25.08 -7.72 17.30
C LYS A 674 -24.54 -8.65 16.21
N LEU A 675 -24.70 -8.28 14.95
CA LEU A 675 -24.16 -9.05 13.82
C LEU A 675 -22.64 -9.02 13.75
N ALA A 676 -22.00 -7.94 14.21
CA ALA A 676 -20.54 -7.86 14.29
C ALA A 676 -19.98 -8.76 15.40
N THR A 677 -20.64 -8.82 16.55
CA THR A 677 -20.20 -9.60 17.72
C THR A 677 -20.44 -11.11 17.56
N LEU A 678 -21.24 -11.54 16.60
CA LEU A 678 -21.48 -12.96 16.27
C LEU A 678 -20.34 -13.60 15.45
N ASP A 679 -19.39 -12.81 14.96
CA ASP A 679 -18.22 -13.33 14.24
C ASP A 679 -17.33 -14.17 15.17
N SER A 680 -16.65 -15.19 14.67
CA SER A 680 -15.93 -16.16 15.53
C SER A 680 -14.83 -15.52 16.39
N GLU A 681 -14.28 -14.37 15.96
CA GLU A 681 -13.31 -13.56 16.73
C GLU A 681 -13.93 -12.88 17.97
N PHE A 682 -15.22 -12.52 17.91
CA PHE A 682 -15.93 -11.79 18.97
C PHE A 682 -16.97 -12.64 19.71
N ALA A 683 -17.34 -13.80 19.13
CA ALA A 683 -18.25 -14.78 19.67
C ALA A 683 -17.59 -15.59 20.81
N VAL A 684 -17.03 -14.89 21.80
CA VAL A 684 -16.45 -15.51 23.01
C VAL A 684 -17.54 -16.09 23.93
N LEU A 685 -18.81 -16.07 23.51
CA LEU A 685 -19.94 -16.57 24.29
C LEU A 685 -20.79 -17.54 23.47
N ASN A 686 -20.36 -18.80 23.36
CA ASN A 686 -21.30 -19.92 23.15
C ASN A 686 -20.83 -21.31 23.64
N GLU A 687 -19.58 -21.50 24.07
CA GLU A 687 -19.11 -22.86 24.42
C GLU A 687 -19.57 -23.36 25.81
N LYS A 688 -20.04 -22.50 26.72
CA LYS A 688 -20.48 -22.95 28.07
C LYS A 688 -21.93 -23.43 28.17
N LYS A 689 -22.72 -23.45 27.08
CA LYS A 689 -24.10 -24.02 27.08
C LYS A 689 -24.26 -25.38 26.41
N LYS A 690 -23.18 -26.02 25.93
CA LYS A 690 -23.18 -27.44 25.50
C LYS A 690 -22.53 -28.33 26.56
N LYS A 691 -23.17 -28.47 27.72
CA LYS A 691 -23.01 -29.67 28.55
C LYS A 691 -24.38 -30.26 28.86
N SER A 692 -24.45 -31.57 28.59
CA SER A 692 -25.46 -32.57 28.91
C SER A 692 -26.85 -32.46 28.27
N THR A 693 -27.00 -33.12 27.13
CA THR A 693 -28.00 -34.17 27.01
C THR A 693 -27.35 -35.39 26.34
N ILE A 694 -26.86 -36.31 27.16
CA ILE A 694 -26.64 -37.69 26.72
C ILE A 694 -28.03 -38.32 26.79
N GLY A 695 -28.64 -38.57 25.62
CA GLY A 695 -29.83 -39.40 25.50
C GLY A 695 -29.39 -40.85 25.29
N PHE A 696 -29.80 -41.71 26.21
CA PHE A 696 -29.67 -43.17 26.14
C PHE A 696 -30.44 -43.76 24.95
#